data_AF-A0A0P8XYN3-F1
#
_entry.id   AF-A0A0P8XYN3-F1
#
_cell.length_a   1.000
_cell.length_b   1.000
_cell.length_c   1.000
_cell.angle_alpha   90.00
_cell.angle_beta   90.00
_cell.angle_gamma   90.00
#
_symmetry.space_group_name_H-M   'P 1'
#
loop_
_entity.id
_entity.type
_entity.pdbx_description
1 polymer ?
#
loop_
_entity_poly.entity_id
_entity_poly.type
_entity_poly.pdbx_seq_one_letter_code
_entity_poly.pdbx_strand_id
1 'polypeptide(L)'
;MNFWITIRDGKGMQFRRRAESVGGGLPLGFLLVISLLLFCGAERTNVGLIYESTEPDLEKIFHLAISKANEENEELQFHGVSAAIEPGNSFETSKKLCKMLRQNLVAVFGPTTNLAARHAMSICDAKELPFLDTRWDFQAQLPTINLHPHPTSLGLALRDMVAALGWESFTIIYESGEYLATVRDLIQMYGTAGPTVTVRRYELDLNGNYRNVLRRVRNSADFSFVVVGSMATLPEFFKQAQQVGLVTSEYRYIIGNLDWHTMDLEPYQHAGTNITGLRLVSPENEQVLEVAKALYESEEPFQNVSCPLTNSMALVYDGVQLLAETYKHVNFRPVALSCNDDSAWDKGYTLVNYMKSLTLNGLTGPIRFDYEGLRTDFELEVVELAVSGMQKIGQWSGEDGFQQNRPAPAHSLEPDMRSLVNKSFVVVTAISEPYGMLKETSEKLEGNDQFEGFGIDVIDELSKKLGFSYTFRLQPDNKYGGIDPKTGEWNGMLREIMDNRADMGITDLTMTSERESGVDFTIPFMSLGIGILFRKPMKEPPKLFSFMSPFSGEVWLWLGLAYMAVSISMFVLGRLSPAEWDNPYPCIEEPTELENQFSFANCLWFAVGALLQQGSELAPKAYSTRAVAASWWFFTLILVSSYTANLAAFLTVESLVTPIDNADDLSKNKGGVNYGAKVGGSTFTFFKESNYPTYQRMYEFMRDNPQFMTMSNQEGVDRVENSNYAFLMESTTIEYITERRCTLTQVGPLLDEKGYGIAMRKNWPYRDTLSQAVLEMQEQGVLTKMKTKWWKEKRGGGACSDAAEDAGAVALEISNLGGVFLVMGVGSFFGIFVSLLEMVLGVKERSDENQVNFKTELLDEIRFILQCSGNTKAVKYPKNSSRSNASSKSKGSSQSVDSLPDDNSEAEASEKHERQAKK
;
A
#
# COMPACT_ATOMS: atom_id res chain seq x y z
N MET A 1 9.33 23.18 -58.42
CA MET A 1 9.15 21.85 -59.05
C MET A 1 7.95 21.21 -58.35
N ASN A 2 6.80 21.27 -59.00
CA ASN A 2 5.50 20.85 -58.49
C ASN A 2 5.40 19.32 -58.57
N PHE A 3 4.72 18.66 -57.63
CA PHE A 3 3.32 18.24 -57.83
C PHE A 3 2.71 17.66 -56.55
N TRP A 4 1.39 17.86 -56.45
CA TRP A 4 0.49 17.66 -55.32
C TRP A 4 -0.73 16.85 -55.84
N ILE A 5 -1.26 15.93 -55.00
CA ILE A 5 -2.66 15.47 -54.81
C ILE A 5 -3.42 14.52 -55.80
N THR A 6 -4.10 13.52 -55.17
CA THR A 6 -5.46 12.87 -55.36
C THR A 6 -5.81 11.81 -56.42
N ILE A 7 -6.11 10.60 -55.92
CA ILE A 7 -7.40 9.85 -55.84
C ILE A 7 -8.51 10.13 -56.91
N ARG A 8 -8.95 9.12 -57.70
CA ARG A 8 -10.25 8.34 -57.62
C ARG A 8 -10.67 7.66 -58.96
N ASP A 9 -11.39 6.53 -58.80
CA ASP A 9 -12.41 5.87 -59.69
C ASP A 9 -12.04 4.91 -60.85
N GLY A 10 -12.28 3.60 -60.60
CA GLY A 10 -13.37 2.77 -61.17
C GLY A 10 -13.50 2.50 -62.68
N LYS A 11 -13.41 1.23 -63.09
CA LYS A 11 -14.43 0.41 -63.83
C LYS A 11 -13.82 -0.86 -64.45
N GLY A 12 -14.58 -1.97 -64.38
CA GLY A 12 -14.23 -3.26 -64.96
C GLY A 12 -14.51 -3.41 -66.46
N MET A 13 -14.01 -4.50 -67.06
CA MET A 13 -14.38 -4.90 -68.42
C MET A 13 -14.17 -6.41 -68.65
N GLN A 14 -15.23 -7.07 -69.12
CA GLN A 14 -15.22 -8.44 -69.64
C GLN A 14 -14.56 -8.53 -71.03
N PHE A 15 -13.94 -9.67 -71.35
CA PHE A 15 -13.52 -10.01 -72.71
C PHE A 15 -14.26 -11.23 -73.28
N ARG A 16 -14.70 -11.04 -74.53
CA ARG A 16 -15.62 -11.85 -75.33
C ARG A 16 -14.83 -12.80 -76.24
N ARG A 17 -15.25 -14.07 -76.34
CA ARG A 17 -14.76 -15.05 -77.32
C ARG A 17 -15.06 -14.61 -78.76
N ARG A 18 -14.13 -14.85 -79.68
CA ARG A 18 -14.38 -14.92 -81.13
C ARG A 18 -13.69 -16.16 -81.69
N ALA A 19 -14.49 -17.03 -82.29
CA ALA A 19 -14.06 -18.20 -83.05
C ALA A 19 -13.93 -17.78 -84.52
N GLU A 20 -12.90 -18.29 -85.20
CA GLU A 20 -12.84 -18.36 -86.67
C GLU A 20 -12.05 -19.61 -87.08
N SER A 21 -12.68 -20.41 -87.95
CA SER A 21 -12.14 -21.61 -88.56
C SER A 21 -11.50 -21.27 -89.91
N VAL A 22 -10.36 -21.88 -90.25
CA VAL A 22 -9.95 -22.09 -91.65
C VAL A 22 -9.31 -23.47 -91.75
N GLY A 23 -9.84 -24.30 -92.66
CA GLY A 23 -9.31 -25.62 -92.98
C GLY A 23 -8.27 -25.59 -94.11
N GLY A 24 -7.45 -26.65 -94.15
CA GLY A 24 -6.54 -26.97 -95.25
C GLY A 24 -5.90 -28.34 -94.98
N GLY A 25 -6.12 -29.31 -95.88
CA GLY A 25 -5.77 -30.73 -95.67
C GLY A 25 -4.37 -31.14 -96.15
N LEU A 26 -3.92 -32.33 -95.71
CA LEU A 26 -2.89 -33.24 -96.27
C LEU A 26 -2.62 -34.38 -95.24
N PRO A 27 -1.93 -35.50 -95.57
CA PRO A 27 -2.37 -36.71 -96.28
C PRO A 27 -2.40 -37.98 -95.38
N LEU A 28 -2.70 -39.13 -95.99
CA LEU A 28 -2.93 -40.50 -95.46
C LEU A 28 -1.89 -41.16 -94.51
N GLY A 29 -0.96 -40.43 -93.89
CA GLY A 29 0.00 -40.99 -92.91
C GLY A 29 -0.53 -41.11 -91.47
N PHE A 30 -1.70 -40.54 -91.17
CA PHE A 30 -2.21 -40.36 -89.80
C PHE A 30 -3.03 -41.54 -89.24
N LEU A 31 -3.44 -42.50 -90.08
CA LEU A 31 -4.30 -43.62 -89.67
C LEU A 31 -3.55 -44.74 -88.92
N LEU A 32 -2.22 -44.79 -89.02
CA LEU A 32 -1.40 -45.79 -88.32
C LEU A 32 -0.99 -45.32 -86.91
N VAL A 33 -0.96 -44.01 -86.67
CA VAL A 33 -0.67 -43.42 -85.35
C VAL A 33 -1.91 -43.44 -84.44
N ILE A 34 -3.12 -43.35 -85.01
CA ILE A 34 -4.37 -43.42 -84.23
C ILE A 34 -4.65 -44.85 -83.71
N SER A 35 -4.20 -45.90 -84.40
CA SER A 35 -4.31 -47.28 -83.90
C SER A 35 -3.33 -47.59 -82.75
N LEU A 36 -2.17 -46.92 -82.71
CA LEU A 36 -1.19 -47.04 -81.62
C LEU A 36 -1.47 -46.08 -80.44
N LEU A 37 -2.20 -44.99 -80.65
CA LEU A 37 -2.65 -44.09 -79.58
C LEU A 37 -3.95 -44.54 -78.88
N LEU A 38 -4.64 -45.56 -79.38
CA LEU A 38 -5.84 -46.14 -78.75
C LEU A 38 -5.56 -47.24 -77.71
N PHE A 39 -4.28 -47.52 -77.41
CA PHE A 39 -3.86 -48.41 -76.31
C PHE A 39 -3.07 -47.69 -75.21
N CYS A 40 -3.20 -46.37 -75.09
CA CYS A 40 -2.74 -45.63 -73.92
C CYS A 40 -3.95 -45.11 -73.13
N GLY A 41 -4.76 -46.04 -72.61
CA GLY A 41 -5.65 -45.71 -71.50
C GLY A 41 -4.76 -45.51 -70.28
N ALA A 42 -4.66 -44.28 -69.77
CA ALA A 42 -4.04 -44.04 -68.47
C ALA A 42 -4.66 -45.02 -67.46
N GLU A 43 -3.84 -45.94 -66.94
CA GLU A 43 -4.29 -46.95 -65.98
C GLU A 43 -4.78 -46.23 -64.72
N ARG A 44 -6.07 -46.36 -64.40
CA ARG A 44 -6.68 -45.67 -63.26
C ARG A 44 -6.33 -46.38 -61.96
N THR A 45 -5.63 -45.67 -61.08
CA THR A 45 -5.25 -46.14 -59.74
C THR A 45 -6.31 -45.68 -58.75
N ASN A 46 -7.12 -46.60 -58.21
CA ASN A 46 -8.25 -46.24 -57.37
C ASN A 46 -7.93 -46.35 -55.87
N VAL A 47 -8.38 -45.39 -55.07
CA VAL A 47 -8.29 -45.42 -53.60
C VAL A 47 -9.71 -45.54 -53.03
N GLY A 48 -9.91 -46.42 -52.06
CA GLY A 48 -11.23 -46.74 -51.51
C GLY A 48 -11.49 -46.06 -50.18
N LEU A 49 -12.67 -45.47 -50.01
CA LEU A 49 -13.16 -45.00 -48.71
C LEU A 49 -14.49 -45.68 -48.38
N ILE A 50 -14.57 -46.31 -47.22
CA ILE A 50 -15.84 -46.78 -46.64
C ILE A 50 -16.12 -45.93 -45.42
N TYR A 51 -17.20 -45.15 -45.47
CA TYR A 51 -17.56 -44.21 -44.41
C TYR A 51 -19.03 -44.41 -44.00
N GLU A 52 -19.40 -43.93 -42.81
CA GLU A 52 -20.77 -44.07 -42.31
C GLU A 52 -21.66 -42.94 -42.83
N SER A 53 -22.93 -43.23 -43.12
CA SER A 53 -23.87 -42.22 -43.65
C SER A 53 -24.10 -41.03 -42.72
N THR A 54 -23.72 -41.14 -41.44
CA THR A 54 -23.74 -40.07 -40.44
C THR A 54 -22.63 -39.03 -40.64
N GLU A 55 -21.56 -39.35 -41.36
CA GLU A 55 -20.36 -38.50 -41.54
C GLU A 55 -20.08 -38.23 -43.03
N PRO A 56 -20.97 -37.51 -43.74
CA PRO A 56 -20.81 -37.26 -45.19
C PRO A 56 -19.60 -36.38 -45.54
N ASP A 57 -19.09 -35.60 -44.57
CA ASP A 57 -17.95 -34.72 -44.79
C ASP A 57 -16.64 -35.48 -44.97
N LEU A 58 -16.55 -36.74 -44.52
CA LEU A 58 -15.41 -37.63 -44.81
C LEU A 58 -15.23 -37.91 -46.30
N GLU A 59 -16.33 -37.99 -47.07
CA GLU A 59 -16.26 -38.17 -48.52
C GLU A 59 -15.68 -36.93 -49.20
N LYS A 60 -16.09 -35.74 -48.76
CA LYS A 60 -15.62 -34.47 -49.33
C LYS A 60 -14.13 -34.26 -49.09
N ILE A 61 -13.66 -34.45 -47.85
CA ILE A 61 -12.23 -34.30 -47.52
C ILE A 61 -11.38 -35.34 -48.25
N PHE A 62 -11.89 -36.56 -48.43
CA PHE A 62 -11.20 -37.61 -49.16
C PHE A 62 -10.98 -37.26 -50.63
N HIS A 63 -12.02 -36.76 -51.31
CA HIS A 63 -11.89 -36.31 -52.69
C HIS A 63 -10.98 -35.08 -52.81
N LEU A 64 -11.03 -34.15 -51.84
CA LEU A 64 -10.13 -32.99 -51.78
C LEU A 64 -8.66 -33.41 -51.56
N ALA A 65 -8.41 -34.40 -50.70
CA ALA A 65 -7.08 -34.93 -50.46
C ALA A 65 -6.51 -35.58 -51.73
N ILE A 66 -7.33 -36.32 -52.47
CA ILE A 66 -6.93 -36.92 -53.75
C ILE A 66 -6.64 -35.86 -54.81
N SER A 67 -7.46 -34.81 -54.92
CA SER A 67 -7.17 -33.73 -55.87
C SER A 67 -5.85 -33.03 -55.53
N LYS A 68 -5.59 -32.77 -54.25
CA LYS A 68 -4.33 -32.17 -53.78
C LYS A 68 -3.12 -33.08 -54.04
N ALA A 69 -3.22 -34.36 -53.74
CA ALA A 69 -2.15 -35.33 -54.01
C ALA A 69 -1.82 -35.45 -55.51
N ASN A 70 -2.83 -35.34 -56.38
CA ASN A 70 -2.65 -35.34 -57.84
C ASN A 70 -2.07 -34.01 -58.36
N GLU A 71 -2.42 -32.87 -57.77
CA GLU A 71 -1.83 -31.57 -58.12
C GLU A 71 -0.32 -31.52 -57.82
N GLU A 72 0.09 -32.13 -56.70
CA GLU A 72 1.48 -32.15 -56.27
C GLU A 72 2.37 -33.12 -57.07
N ASN A 73 1.76 -34.06 -57.82
CA ASN A 73 2.51 -35.07 -58.56
C ASN A 73 1.91 -35.37 -59.94
N GLU A 74 2.53 -34.81 -60.99
CA GLU A 74 2.07 -34.95 -62.38
C GLU A 74 2.07 -36.39 -62.91
N GLU A 75 2.87 -37.29 -62.31
CA GLU A 75 2.96 -38.70 -62.71
C GLU A 75 1.92 -39.61 -62.02
N LEU A 76 1.26 -39.14 -60.95
CA LEU A 76 0.25 -39.89 -60.20
C LEU A 76 -1.17 -39.44 -60.59
N GLN A 77 -2.03 -40.41 -60.91
CA GLN A 77 -3.46 -40.18 -61.13
C GLN A 77 -4.28 -41.08 -60.21
N PHE A 78 -4.47 -40.64 -58.97
CA PHE A 78 -5.39 -41.29 -58.04
C PHE A 78 -6.84 -40.90 -58.33
N HIS A 79 -7.74 -41.88 -58.23
CA HIS A 79 -9.17 -41.66 -58.34
C HIS A 79 -9.88 -42.23 -57.10
N GLY A 80 -10.67 -41.40 -56.43
CA GLY A 80 -11.39 -41.78 -55.21
C GLY A 80 -12.63 -42.60 -55.53
N VAL A 81 -12.81 -43.71 -54.83
CA VAL A 81 -14.03 -44.52 -54.84
C VAL A 81 -14.58 -44.57 -53.41
N SER A 82 -15.71 -43.93 -53.18
CA SER A 82 -16.36 -43.83 -51.88
C SER A 82 -17.59 -44.75 -51.79
N ALA A 83 -17.88 -45.26 -50.59
CA ALA A 83 -19.10 -46.02 -50.32
C ALA A 83 -19.62 -45.76 -48.89
N ALA A 84 -20.79 -45.13 -48.77
CA ALA A 84 -21.47 -44.91 -47.50
C ALA A 84 -22.05 -46.24 -46.95
N ILE A 85 -22.06 -46.48 -45.64
CA ILE A 85 -22.70 -47.64 -44.99
C ILE A 85 -23.57 -47.21 -43.79
N GLU A 86 -24.49 -48.07 -43.36
CA GLU A 86 -25.15 -47.90 -42.06
C GLU A 86 -24.19 -48.19 -40.89
N PRO A 87 -24.23 -47.40 -39.79
CA PRO A 87 -23.38 -47.60 -38.62
C PRO A 87 -23.46 -49.03 -38.07
N GLY A 88 -22.31 -49.68 -37.88
CA GLY A 88 -22.22 -51.04 -37.33
C GLY A 88 -22.62 -52.19 -38.27
N ASN A 89 -23.01 -51.92 -39.52
CA ASN A 89 -23.41 -52.97 -40.47
C ASN A 89 -22.20 -53.62 -41.17
N SER A 90 -21.66 -54.69 -40.56
CA SER A 90 -20.49 -55.40 -41.10
C SER A 90 -20.74 -56.18 -42.40
N PHE A 91 -21.96 -56.67 -42.60
CA PHE A 91 -22.32 -57.39 -43.83
C PHE A 91 -22.34 -56.44 -45.03
N GLU A 92 -22.94 -55.26 -44.86
CA GLU A 92 -22.97 -54.24 -45.91
C GLU A 92 -21.55 -53.75 -46.25
N THR A 93 -20.73 -53.54 -45.22
CA THR A 93 -19.29 -53.21 -45.36
C THR A 93 -18.58 -54.22 -46.24
N SER A 94 -18.71 -55.51 -45.92
CA SER A 94 -18.08 -56.60 -46.67
C SER A 94 -18.55 -56.63 -48.14
N LYS A 95 -19.86 -56.48 -48.38
CA LYS A 95 -20.44 -56.47 -49.73
C LYS A 95 -19.93 -55.30 -50.57
N LYS A 96 -19.84 -54.10 -49.99
CA LYS A 96 -19.36 -52.89 -50.67
C LYS A 96 -17.86 -52.96 -50.93
N LEU A 97 -17.06 -53.40 -49.95
CA LEU A 97 -15.63 -53.63 -50.13
C LEU A 97 -15.35 -54.63 -51.26
N CYS A 98 -16.05 -55.76 -51.30
CA CYS A 98 -15.90 -56.76 -52.36
C CYS A 98 -16.27 -56.23 -53.75
N LYS A 99 -17.21 -55.28 -53.84
CA LYS A 99 -17.54 -54.60 -55.10
C LYS A 99 -16.43 -53.63 -55.51
N MET A 100 -15.84 -52.91 -54.56
CA MET A 100 -14.77 -51.95 -54.82
C MET A 100 -13.45 -52.64 -55.20
N LEU A 101 -13.12 -53.81 -54.63
CA LEU A 101 -11.92 -54.58 -54.98
C LEU A 101 -11.78 -54.92 -56.47
N ARG A 102 -12.93 -55.04 -57.17
CA ARG A 102 -12.98 -55.27 -58.63
C ARG A 102 -12.56 -54.04 -59.45
N GLN A 103 -12.35 -52.89 -58.82
CA GLN A 103 -12.02 -51.61 -59.44
C GLN A 103 -10.54 -51.24 -59.21
N ASN A 104 -9.59 -52.19 -59.23
CA ASN A 104 -8.15 -51.90 -59.07
C ASN A 104 -7.83 -50.98 -57.88
N LEU A 105 -8.39 -51.31 -56.71
CA LEU A 105 -8.15 -50.55 -55.48
C LEU A 105 -6.71 -50.69 -55.02
N VAL A 106 -6.15 -49.60 -54.48
CA VAL A 106 -4.78 -49.54 -53.97
C VAL A 106 -4.67 -49.59 -52.46
N ALA A 107 -5.57 -48.88 -51.80
CA ALA A 107 -5.66 -48.82 -50.35
C ALA A 107 -7.12 -48.58 -49.99
N VAL A 108 -7.49 -48.96 -48.77
CA VAL A 108 -8.84 -48.77 -48.26
C VAL A 108 -8.78 -48.06 -46.93
N PHE A 109 -9.54 -46.97 -46.82
CA PHE A 109 -9.85 -46.30 -45.57
C PHE A 109 -11.09 -46.95 -44.95
N GLY A 110 -10.95 -47.34 -43.69
CA GLY A 110 -11.98 -48.06 -42.94
C GLY A 110 -13.09 -47.17 -42.35
N PRO A 111 -14.25 -47.78 -42.01
CA PRO A 111 -15.32 -47.08 -41.31
C PRO A 111 -15.00 -46.85 -39.82
N THR A 112 -15.72 -45.92 -39.19
CA THR A 112 -15.49 -45.50 -37.80
C THR A 112 -16.00 -46.50 -36.74
N THR A 113 -17.01 -47.33 -37.01
CA THR A 113 -17.47 -48.38 -36.05
C THR A 113 -16.58 -49.63 -36.02
N ASN A 114 -16.31 -50.15 -34.81
CA ASN A 114 -15.34 -51.24 -34.57
C ASN A 114 -15.71 -52.54 -35.28
N LEU A 115 -16.98 -52.94 -35.17
CA LEU A 115 -17.47 -54.16 -35.82
C LEU A 115 -17.30 -54.10 -37.35
N ALA A 116 -17.67 -53.00 -37.99
CA ALA A 116 -17.55 -52.84 -39.44
C ALA A 116 -16.08 -52.82 -39.89
N ALA A 117 -15.22 -52.08 -39.19
CA ALA A 117 -13.80 -51.97 -39.51
C ALA A 117 -13.06 -53.30 -39.41
N ARG A 118 -13.30 -54.10 -38.35
CA ARG A 118 -12.65 -55.43 -38.20
C ARG A 118 -12.94 -56.37 -39.36
N HIS A 119 -14.16 -56.35 -39.87
CA HIS A 119 -14.52 -57.15 -41.04
C HIS A 119 -13.83 -56.65 -42.31
N ALA A 120 -13.75 -55.33 -42.52
CA ALA A 120 -13.00 -54.76 -43.64
C ALA A 120 -11.50 -55.08 -43.55
N MET A 121 -10.92 -54.92 -42.35
CA MET A 121 -9.54 -55.20 -42.01
C MET A 121 -9.15 -56.66 -42.31
N SER A 122 -9.99 -57.61 -41.91
CA SER A 122 -9.77 -59.04 -42.17
C SER A 122 -9.77 -59.37 -43.68
N ILE A 123 -10.63 -58.72 -44.46
CA ILE A 123 -10.65 -58.89 -45.93
C ILE A 123 -9.40 -58.25 -46.55
N CYS A 124 -9.01 -57.05 -46.11
CA CYS A 124 -7.82 -56.37 -46.59
C CYS A 124 -6.54 -57.16 -46.30
N ASP A 125 -6.39 -57.69 -45.08
CA ASP A 125 -5.25 -58.54 -44.70
C ASP A 125 -5.20 -59.82 -45.56
N ALA A 126 -6.32 -60.52 -45.74
CA ALA A 126 -6.41 -61.69 -46.61
C ALA A 126 -6.10 -61.39 -48.10
N LYS A 127 -6.13 -60.12 -48.50
CA LYS A 127 -5.84 -59.65 -49.86
C LYS A 127 -4.50 -58.94 -49.99
N GLU A 128 -3.74 -58.83 -48.90
CA GLU A 128 -2.54 -58.01 -48.79
C GLU A 128 -2.77 -56.56 -49.24
N LEU A 129 -3.98 -56.03 -49.07
CA LEU A 129 -4.32 -54.65 -49.42
C LEU A 129 -4.08 -53.74 -48.21
N PRO A 130 -3.34 -52.63 -48.35
CA PRO A 130 -3.17 -51.65 -47.28
C PRO A 130 -4.52 -51.16 -46.75
N PHE A 131 -4.73 -51.36 -45.46
CA PHE A 131 -5.86 -50.81 -44.72
C PHE A 131 -5.36 -49.66 -43.85
N LEU A 132 -5.90 -48.47 -44.11
CA LEU A 132 -5.61 -47.24 -43.37
C LEU A 132 -6.74 -47.03 -42.38
N ASP A 133 -6.37 -47.14 -41.11
CA ASP A 133 -7.31 -47.00 -40.00
C ASP A 133 -7.18 -45.61 -39.38
N THR A 134 -8.31 -44.94 -39.21
CA THR A 134 -8.41 -43.61 -38.60
C THR A 134 -9.10 -43.66 -37.25
N ARG A 135 -9.51 -44.86 -36.81
CA ARG A 135 -10.21 -45.07 -35.55
C ARG A 135 -9.25 -45.07 -34.36
N TRP A 136 -9.78 -44.71 -33.20
CA TRP A 136 -9.10 -44.89 -31.93
C TRP A 136 -9.26 -46.35 -31.41
N ASP A 137 -8.65 -47.35 -32.06
CA ASP A 137 -8.72 -48.74 -31.58
C ASP A 137 -7.61 -49.03 -30.56
N PHE A 138 -7.97 -49.66 -29.45
CA PHE A 138 -7.05 -50.11 -28.40
C PHE A 138 -6.71 -51.61 -28.52
N GLN A 139 -7.36 -52.34 -29.42
CA GLN A 139 -7.21 -53.80 -29.62
C GLN A 139 -6.61 -54.16 -30.98
N ALA A 140 -5.92 -53.23 -31.65
CA ALA A 140 -5.35 -53.51 -32.96
C ALA A 140 -4.34 -54.68 -32.85
N GLN A 141 -4.65 -55.82 -33.46
CA GLN A 141 -3.82 -57.04 -33.45
C GLN A 141 -3.34 -57.45 -34.84
N LEU A 142 -3.82 -56.79 -35.89
CA LEU A 142 -3.51 -57.10 -37.29
C LEU A 142 -2.54 -56.04 -37.85
N PRO A 143 -1.67 -56.40 -38.81
CA PRO A 143 -0.63 -55.51 -39.35
C PRO A 143 -1.22 -54.45 -40.29
N THR A 144 -1.84 -53.42 -39.72
CA THR A 144 -2.41 -52.28 -40.45
C THR A 144 -1.76 -50.97 -40.04
N ILE A 145 -2.02 -49.92 -40.81
CA ILE A 145 -1.50 -48.59 -40.53
C ILE A 145 -2.61 -47.82 -39.81
N ASN A 146 -2.45 -47.62 -38.50
CA ASN A 146 -3.35 -46.81 -37.70
C ASN A 146 -2.78 -45.39 -37.56
N LEU A 147 -3.45 -44.42 -38.18
CA LEU A 147 -3.05 -43.02 -38.16
C LEU A 147 -3.45 -42.31 -36.85
N HIS A 148 -4.41 -42.85 -36.11
CA HIS A 148 -4.87 -42.26 -34.86
C HIS A 148 -3.85 -42.54 -33.73
N PRO A 149 -3.55 -41.55 -32.86
CA PRO A 149 -2.76 -41.77 -31.66
C PRO A 149 -3.30 -42.92 -30.80
N HIS A 150 -2.40 -43.79 -30.32
CA HIS A 150 -2.82 -44.93 -29.52
C HIS A 150 -3.48 -44.49 -28.19
N PRO A 151 -4.62 -45.09 -27.75
CA PRO A 151 -5.34 -44.68 -26.55
C PRO A 151 -4.52 -44.68 -25.25
N THR A 152 -3.52 -45.55 -25.13
CA THR A 152 -2.59 -45.53 -23.98
C THR A 152 -1.77 -44.25 -23.94
N SER A 153 -1.29 -43.76 -25.09
CA SER A 153 -0.53 -42.50 -25.14
C SER A 153 -1.40 -41.30 -24.76
N LEU A 154 -2.69 -41.32 -25.11
CA LEU A 154 -3.66 -40.32 -24.64
C LEU A 154 -3.87 -40.39 -23.12
N GLY A 155 -3.88 -41.59 -22.54
CA GLY A 155 -3.95 -41.77 -21.09
C GLY A 155 -2.74 -41.24 -20.34
N LEU A 156 -1.55 -41.43 -20.90
CA LEU A 156 -0.31 -40.82 -20.39
C LEU A 156 -0.38 -39.28 -20.46
N ALA A 157 -0.87 -38.71 -21.58
CA ALA A 157 -1.04 -37.27 -21.72
C ALA A 157 -1.98 -36.70 -20.65
N LEU A 158 -3.14 -37.32 -20.44
CA LEU A 158 -4.09 -36.89 -19.40
C LEU A 158 -3.50 -37.03 -17.99
N ARG A 159 -2.74 -38.10 -17.72
CA ARG A 159 -2.03 -38.30 -16.45
C ARG A 159 -1.01 -37.19 -16.20
N ASP A 160 -0.18 -36.88 -17.19
CA ASP A 160 0.86 -35.86 -17.08
C ASP A 160 0.25 -34.46 -16.88
N MET A 161 -0.88 -34.17 -17.53
CA MET A 161 -1.63 -32.93 -17.30
C MET A 161 -2.17 -32.82 -15.87
N VAL A 162 -2.84 -33.87 -15.37
CA VAL A 162 -3.38 -33.90 -13.99
C VAL A 162 -2.26 -33.73 -12.96
N ALA A 163 -1.11 -34.37 -13.19
CA ALA A 163 0.07 -34.25 -12.34
C ALA A 163 0.65 -32.82 -12.39
N ALA A 164 0.80 -32.23 -13.57
CA ALA A 164 1.34 -30.89 -13.76
C ALA A 164 0.43 -29.80 -13.18
N LEU A 165 -0.90 -30.00 -13.23
CA LEU A 165 -1.88 -29.08 -12.65
C LEU A 165 -2.04 -29.26 -11.12
N GLY A 166 -1.32 -30.20 -10.51
CA GLY A 166 -1.32 -30.41 -9.06
C GLY A 166 -2.68 -30.87 -8.50
N TRP A 167 -3.46 -31.64 -9.27
CA TRP A 167 -4.76 -32.11 -8.82
C TRP A 167 -4.61 -33.28 -7.83
N GLU A 168 -5.03 -33.08 -6.58
CA GLU A 168 -4.98 -34.12 -5.54
C GLU A 168 -6.26 -34.97 -5.46
N SER A 169 -7.44 -34.39 -5.75
CA SER A 169 -8.70 -35.12 -5.89
C SER A 169 -9.42 -34.72 -7.17
N PHE A 170 -9.97 -35.70 -7.86
CA PHE A 170 -10.77 -35.49 -9.07
C PHE A 170 -11.70 -36.68 -9.34
N THR A 171 -12.76 -36.40 -10.10
CA THR A 171 -13.71 -37.41 -10.57
C THR A 171 -13.56 -37.62 -12.08
N ILE A 172 -13.40 -38.88 -12.50
CA ILE A 172 -13.40 -39.29 -13.90
C ILE A 172 -14.84 -39.58 -14.32
N ILE A 173 -15.30 -38.93 -15.38
CA ILE A 173 -16.62 -39.06 -15.97
C ILE A 173 -16.47 -39.63 -17.38
N TYR A 174 -17.03 -40.81 -17.62
CA TYR A 174 -16.86 -41.52 -18.89
C TYR A 174 -18.18 -42.02 -19.48
N GLU A 175 -18.25 -42.12 -20.82
CA GLU A 175 -19.48 -42.50 -21.56
C GLU A 175 -19.73 -44.02 -21.55
N SER A 176 -18.79 -44.78 -22.13
CA SER A 176 -18.89 -46.21 -22.38
C SER A 176 -17.64 -46.93 -21.90
N GLY A 177 -17.72 -48.25 -21.73
CA GLY A 177 -16.58 -49.06 -21.29
C GLY A 177 -15.36 -48.96 -22.21
N GLU A 178 -15.55 -48.60 -23.47
CA GLU A 178 -14.46 -48.42 -24.45
C GLU A 178 -13.54 -47.24 -24.05
N TYR A 179 -14.13 -46.16 -23.52
CA TYR A 179 -13.41 -44.97 -23.08
C TYR A 179 -12.64 -45.16 -21.76
N LEU A 180 -12.79 -46.30 -21.07
CA LEU A 180 -11.95 -46.61 -19.91
C LEU A 180 -10.48 -46.84 -20.31
N ALA A 181 -10.23 -47.26 -21.54
CA ALA A 181 -8.87 -47.48 -22.04
C ALA A 181 -8.04 -46.19 -22.06
N THR A 182 -8.65 -45.04 -22.34
CA THR A 182 -7.97 -43.73 -22.39
C THR A 182 -7.70 -43.14 -21.01
N VAL A 183 -8.34 -43.65 -19.95
CA VAL A 183 -8.14 -43.18 -18.57
C VAL A 183 -7.47 -44.23 -17.68
N ARG A 184 -6.99 -45.34 -18.27
CA ARG A 184 -6.35 -46.44 -17.53
C ARG A 184 -5.19 -45.95 -16.67
N ASP A 185 -4.31 -45.14 -17.24
CA ASP A 185 -3.10 -44.67 -16.56
C ASP A 185 -3.44 -43.61 -15.48
N LEU A 186 -4.57 -42.90 -15.61
CA LEU A 186 -5.12 -42.03 -14.56
C LEU A 186 -5.69 -42.84 -13.38
N ILE A 187 -6.40 -43.93 -13.66
CA ILE A 187 -6.96 -44.81 -12.61
C ILE A 187 -5.81 -45.46 -11.81
N GLN A 188 -4.69 -45.77 -12.46
CA GLN A 188 -3.52 -46.38 -11.83
C GLN A 188 -2.54 -45.36 -11.23
N MET A 189 -2.78 -44.06 -11.40
CA MET A 189 -1.88 -42.99 -10.94
C MET A 189 -1.62 -43.06 -9.43
N TYR A 190 -2.68 -43.30 -8.65
CA TYR A 190 -2.58 -43.44 -7.20
C TYR A 190 -2.73 -44.91 -6.80
N GLY A 191 -1.68 -45.44 -6.15
CA GLY A 191 -1.73 -46.77 -5.55
C GLY A 191 -2.71 -46.83 -4.36
N THR A 192 -2.75 -47.96 -3.65
CA THR A 192 -3.69 -48.21 -2.55
C THR A 192 -3.56 -47.26 -1.35
N ALA A 193 -2.48 -46.47 -1.27
CA ALA A 193 -2.21 -45.50 -0.20
C ALA A 193 -2.45 -44.03 -0.62
N GLY A 194 -2.81 -43.78 -1.88
CA GLY A 194 -3.05 -42.43 -2.40
C GLY A 194 -4.52 -41.97 -2.30
N PRO A 195 -4.82 -40.74 -2.76
CA PRO A 195 -6.17 -40.21 -2.81
C PRO A 195 -7.10 -41.07 -3.67
N THR A 196 -8.37 -41.18 -3.26
CA THR A 196 -9.36 -42.00 -3.95
C THR A 196 -9.83 -41.32 -5.23
N VAL A 197 -9.57 -41.94 -6.38
CA VAL A 197 -10.11 -41.48 -7.67
C VAL A 197 -11.55 -41.97 -7.83
N THR A 198 -12.50 -41.05 -7.93
CA THR A 198 -13.90 -41.39 -8.15
C THR A 198 -14.14 -41.60 -9.65
N VAL A 199 -14.71 -42.73 -10.04
CA VAL A 199 -15.00 -43.04 -11.45
C VAL A 199 -16.52 -43.19 -11.64
N ARG A 200 -17.09 -42.41 -12.57
CA ARG A 200 -18.54 -42.33 -12.82
C ARG A 200 -18.85 -42.48 -14.30
N ARG A 201 -19.75 -43.40 -14.62
CA ARG A 201 -20.33 -43.51 -15.96
C ARG A 201 -21.53 -42.59 -16.09
N TYR A 202 -21.64 -41.84 -17.19
CA TYR A 202 -22.90 -41.19 -17.57
C TYR A 202 -23.59 -42.04 -18.64
N GLU A 203 -24.69 -42.69 -18.26
CA GLU A 203 -25.37 -43.70 -19.07
C GLU A 203 -26.20 -43.08 -20.21
N LEU A 204 -26.09 -43.64 -21.43
CA LEU A 204 -26.94 -43.30 -22.57
C LEU A 204 -28.36 -43.93 -22.49
N ASP A 205 -28.54 -45.01 -21.73
CA ASP A 205 -29.78 -45.81 -21.71
C ASP A 205 -30.99 -45.08 -21.07
N LEU A 206 -30.81 -43.83 -20.61
CA LEU A 206 -31.80 -43.00 -19.91
C LEU A 206 -32.32 -41.82 -20.76
N ASN A 207 -32.70 -42.05 -22.02
CA ASN A 207 -33.30 -41.03 -22.89
C ASN A 207 -32.45 -39.73 -22.98
N GLY A 208 -31.12 -39.84 -22.90
CA GLY A 208 -30.21 -38.69 -22.91
C GLY A 208 -30.26 -37.79 -21.66
N ASN A 209 -30.78 -38.24 -20.52
CA ASN A 209 -30.83 -37.46 -19.28
C ASN A 209 -29.74 -37.88 -18.26
N TYR A 210 -28.68 -37.07 -18.20
CA TYR A 210 -27.51 -37.26 -17.35
C TYR A 210 -27.61 -36.53 -16.00
N ARG A 211 -28.66 -35.72 -15.78
CA ARG A 211 -28.81 -34.86 -14.59
C ARG A 211 -28.72 -35.61 -13.27
N ASN A 212 -29.17 -36.87 -13.21
CA ASN A 212 -29.10 -37.67 -11.98
C ASN A 212 -27.67 -38.04 -11.59
N VAL A 213 -26.82 -38.34 -12.58
CA VAL A 213 -25.39 -38.60 -12.35
C VAL A 213 -24.68 -37.29 -12.02
N LEU A 214 -24.96 -36.23 -12.77
CA LEU A 214 -24.40 -34.89 -12.53
C LEU A 214 -24.77 -34.34 -11.15
N ARG A 215 -25.99 -34.56 -10.66
CA ARG A 215 -26.38 -34.19 -9.28
C ARG A 215 -25.58 -34.96 -8.23
N ARG A 216 -25.25 -36.22 -8.48
CA ARG A 216 -24.38 -37.01 -7.57
C ARG A 216 -22.94 -36.49 -7.60
N VAL A 217 -22.45 -36.10 -8.77
CA VAL A 217 -21.13 -35.45 -8.95
C VAL A 217 -21.10 -34.08 -8.26
N ARG A 218 -22.16 -33.27 -8.36
CA ARG A 218 -22.27 -32.01 -7.63
C ARG A 218 -22.28 -32.19 -6.11
N ASN A 219 -22.82 -33.30 -5.64
CA ASN A 219 -22.84 -33.62 -4.21
C ASN A 219 -21.53 -34.29 -3.73
N SER A 220 -20.59 -34.60 -4.63
CA SER A 220 -19.25 -35.02 -4.22
C SER A 220 -18.38 -33.82 -3.87
N ALA A 221 -17.33 -34.04 -3.07
CA ALA A 221 -16.40 -33.00 -2.63
C ALA A 221 -15.39 -32.57 -3.71
N ASP A 222 -15.41 -33.19 -4.90
CA ASP A 222 -14.47 -32.92 -5.98
C ASP A 222 -14.92 -31.73 -6.84
N PHE A 223 -14.00 -30.81 -7.08
CA PHE A 223 -14.18 -29.66 -7.98
C PHE A 223 -13.50 -29.84 -9.35
N SER A 224 -12.75 -30.94 -9.50
CA SER A 224 -11.95 -31.22 -10.68
C SER A 224 -12.48 -32.48 -11.39
N PHE A 225 -12.74 -32.36 -12.70
CA PHE A 225 -13.38 -33.41 -13.49
C PHE A 225 -12.58 -33.74 -14.74
N VAL A 226 -12.36 -35.03 -14.99
CA VAL A 226 -11.82 -35.51 -16.27
C VAL A 226 -12.97 -36.15 -17.04
N VAL A 227 -13.34 -35.59 -18.19
CA VAL A 227 -14.48 -36.05 -18.99
C VAL A 227 -13.99 -36.69 -20.28
N VAL A 228 -14.41 -37.94 -20.51
CA VAL A 228 -14.10 -38.70 -21.73
C VAL A 228 -15.38 -39.25 -22.35
N GLY A 229 -15.62 -38.94 -23.61
CA GLY A 229 -16.77 -39.45 -24.35
C GLY A 229 -16.74 -39.01 -25.81
N SER A 230 -17.77 -39.38 -26.56
CA SER A 230 -17.94 -39.08 -27.98
C SER A 230 -18.45 -37.64 -28.19
N MET A 231 -18.18 -37.09 -29.38
CA MET A 231 -18.71 -35.78 -29.76
C MET A 231 -20.23 -35.77 -29.98
N ALA A 232 -20.88 -36.94 -30.09
CA ALA A 232 -22.33 -37.03 -30.17
C ALA A 232 -23.03 -36.72 -28.84
N THR A 233 -22.39 -37.04 -27.71
CA THR A 233 -22.98 -36.89 -26.36
C THR A 233 -22.44 -35.71 -25.58
N LEU A 234 -21.18 -35.31 -25.84
CA LEU A 234 -20.47 -34.26 -25.11
C LEU A 234 -21.20 -32.89 -25.09
N PRO A 235 -21.84 -32.42 -26.20
CA PRO A 235 -22.60 -31.17 -26.17
C PRO A 235 -23.81 -31.21 -25.24
N GLU A 236 -24.57 -32.32 -25.24
CA GLU A 236 -25.72 -32.49 -24.35
C GLU A 236 -25.26 -32.69 -22.89
N PHE A 237 -24.11 -33.31 -22.67
CA PHE A 237 -23.48 -33.41 -21.35
C PHE A 237 -23.20 -32.03 -20.75
N PHE A 238 -22.51 -31.12 -21.46
CA PHE A 238 -22.20 -29.79 -20.93
C PHE A 238 -23.44 -28.92 -20.74
N LYS A 239 -24.42 -29.03 -21.64
CA LYS A 239 -25.72 -28.35 -21.51
C LYS A 239 -26.43 -28.76 -20.22
N GLN A 240 -26.41 -30.05 -19.88
CA GLN A 240 -27.01 -30.53 -18.64
C GLN A 240 -26.15 -30.25 -17.40
N ALA A 241 -24.83 -30.24 -17.52
CA ALA A 241 -23.92 -29.82 -16.46
C ALA A 241 -24.19 -28.36 -16.07
N GLN A 242 -24.37 -27.47 -17.05
CA GLN A 242 -24.75 -26.07 -16.83
C GLN A 242 -26.11 -25.97 -16.11
N GLN A 243 -27.12 -26.74 -16.54
CA GLN A 243 -28.44 -26.77 -15.88
C GLN A 243 -28.42 -27.27 -14.43
N VAL A 244 -27.45 -28.12 -14.08
CA VAL A 244 -27.28 -28.65 -12.72
C VAL A 244 -26.40 -27.73 -11.85
N GLY A 245 -25.76 -26.71 -12.44
CA GLY A 245 -24.89 -25.75 -11.77
C GLY A 245 -23.46 -26.26 -11.56
N LEU A 246 -22.97 -27.12 -12.46
CA LEU A 246 -21.58 -27.60 -12.48
C LEU A 246 -20.65 -26.77 -13.38
N VAL A 247 -21.17 -25.71 -13.99
CA VAL A 247 -20.40 -24.78 -14.84
C VAL A 247 -20.39 -23.42 -14.13
N THR A 248 -19.54 -23.31 -13.11
CA THR A 248 -19.24 -22.09 -12.34
C THR A 248 -17.73 -21.92 -12.21
N SER A 249 -17.27 -20.81 -11.63
CA SER A 249 -15.84 -20.51 -11.43
C SER A 249 -15.09 -21.46 -10.49
N GLU A 250 -15.80 -22.29 -9.72
CA GLU A 250 -15.19 -23.24 -8.78
C GLU A 250 -14.77 -24.55 -9.46
N TYR A 251 -15.40 -24.89 -10.59
CA TYR A 251 -15.20 -26.18 -11.26
C TYR A 251 -14.14 -26.10 -12.36
N ARG A 252 -13.44 -27.22 -12.54
CA ARG A 252 -12.37 -27.39 -13.51
C ARG A 252 -12.56 -28.68 -14.30
N TYR A 253 -12.41 -28.61 -15.61
CA TYR A 253 -12.64 -29.72 -16.53
C TYR A 253 -11.39 -29.99 -17.38
N ILE A 254 -11.04 -31.26 -17.53
CA ILE A 254 -10.14 -31.76 -18.58
C ILE A 254 -10.97 -32.62 -19.53
N ILE A 255 -11.03 -32.25 -20.80
CA ILE A 255 -11.72 -32.99 -21.84
C ILE A 255 -10.71 -33.89 -22.56
N GLY A 256 -10.93 -35.20 -22.51
CA GLY A 256 -10.07 -36.20 -23.14
C GLY A 256 -10.40 -36.54 -24.59
N ASN A 257 -11.43 -35.93 -25.18
CA ASN A 257 -11.73 -36.07 -26.60
C ASN A 257 -10.97 -35.00 -27.41
N LEU A 258 -10.23 -35.44 -28.43
CA LEU A 258 -9.42 -34.58 -29.29
C LEU A 258 -10.26 -33.66 -30.21
N ASP A 259 -11.54 -33.99 -30.43
CA ASP A 259 -12.48 -33.24 -31.28
C ASP A 259 -13.32 -32.21 -30.52
N TRP A 260 -13.08 -31.99 -29.23
CA TRP A 260 -13.89 -31.08 -28.41
C TRP A 260 -13.95 -29.63 -28.94
N HIS A 261 -12.93 -29.24 -29.70
CA HIS A 261 -12.80 -27.93 -30.35
C HIS A 261 -13.83 -27.69 -31.47
N THR A 262 -14.53 -28.74 -31.92
CA THR A 262 -15.61 -28.67 -32.93
C THR A 262 -16.97 -28.33 -32.31
N MET A 263 -17.09 -28.39 -30.98
CA MET A 263 -18.32 -28.04 -30.25
C MET A 263 -18.48 -26.53 -30.13
N ASP A 264 -19.73 -26.07 -30.11
CA ASP A 264 -20.04 -24.68 -29.72
C ASP A 264 -19.75 -24.46 -28.23
N LEU A 265 -18.70 -23.67 -27.95
CA LEU A 265 -18.21 -23.37 -26.61
C LEU A 265 -18.63 -21.99 -26.11
N GLU A 266 -19.27 -21.17 -26.96
CA GLU A 266 -19.72 -19.80 -26.62
C GLU A 266 -20.60 -19.76 -25.34
N PRO A 267 -21.54 -20.69 -25.11
CA PRO A 267 -22.38 -20.68 -23.90
C PRO A 267 -21.59 -20.86 -22.59
N TYR A 268 -20.35 -21.34 -22.66
CA TYR A 268 -19.52 -21.68 -21.50
C TYR A 268 -18.35 -20.70 -21.29
N GLN A 269 -18.00 -19.87 -22.28
CA GLN A 269 -16.89 -18.91 -22.23
C GLN A 269 -17.01 -17.90 -21.06
N HIS A 270 -18.23 -17.47 -20.75
CA HIS A 270 -18.50 -16.47 -19.71
C HIS A 270 -18.89 -17.07 -18.36
N ALA A 271 -18.87 -18.40 -18.23
CA ALA A 271 -19.28 -19.07 -16.98
C ALA A 271 -18.17 -19.10 -15.91
N GLY A 272 -16.94 -18.73 -16.28
CA GLY A 272 -15.77 -18.69 -15.38
C GLY A 272 -15.17 -20.08 -15.07
N THR A 273 -15.75 -21.16 -15.58
CA THR A 273 -15.26 -22.53 -15.43
C THR A 273 -13.98 -22.73 -16.25
N ASN A 274 -12.94 -23.28 -15.64
CA ASN A 274 -11.72 -23.63 -16.37
C ASN A 274 -11.95 -24.94 -17.14
N ILE A 275 -12.10 -24.84 -18.47
CA ILE A 275 -12.25 -25.98 -19.36
C ILE A 275 -10.99 -26.10 -20.19
N THR A 276 -10.20 -27.14 -19.92
CA THR A 276 -9.00 -27.49 -20.69
C THR A 276 -9.28 -28.74 -21.51
N GLY A 277 -8.73 -28.82 -22.72
CA GLY A 277 -8.82 -30.02 -23.54
C GLY A 277 -7.61 -30.21 -24.43
N LEU A 278 -7.50 -31.42 -24.98
CA LEU A 278 -6.44 -31.81 -25.91
C LEU A 278 -6.90 -31.60 -27.35
N ARG A 279 -5.98 -31.17 -28.22
CA ARG A 279 -6.25 -31.00 -29.66
C ARG A 279 -5.07 -31.53 -30.47
N LEU A 280 -5.37 -32.35 -31.48
CA LEU A 280 -4.36 -32.89 -32.40
C LEU A 280 -4.17 -31.99 -33.64
N VAL A 281 -5.25 -31.39 -34.14
CA VAL A 281 -5.22 -30.52 -35.34
C VAL A 281 -5.11 -29.06 -34.91
N SER A 282 -4.00 -28.39 -35.26
CA SER A 282 -3.80 -26.98 -34.93
C SER A 282 -4.40 -26.05 -36.00
N PRO A 283 -5.33 -25.14 -35.65
CA PRO A 283 -5.86 -24.12 -36.57
C PRO A 283 -4.83 -23.01 -36.87
N GLU A 284 -3.73 -22.95 -36.13
CA GLU A 284 -2.60 -22.03 -36.41
C GLU A 284 -1.77 -22.51 -37.61
N ASN A 285 -1.90 -23.78 -38.01
CA ASN A 285 -1.23 -24.33 -39.18
C ASN A 285 -1.88 -23.81 -40.48
N GLU A 286 -1.07 -23.20 -41.34
CA GLU A 286 -1.50 -22.64 -42.63
C GLU A 286 -2.14 -23.70 -43.54
N GLN A 287 -1.62 -24.94 -43.55
CA GLN A 287 -2.20 -26.04 -44.33
C GLN A 287 -3.62 -26.40 -43.85
N VAL A 288 -3.86 -26.36 -42.53
CA VAL A 288 -5.19 -26.62 -41.97
C VAL A 288 -6.16 -25.52 -42.38
N LEU A 289 -5.72 -24.26 -42.37
CA LEU A 289 -6.52 -23.13 -42.83
C LEU A 289 -6.87 -23.23 -44.32
N GLU A 290 -5.90 -23.58 -45.17
CA GLU A 290 -6.14 -23.75 -46.61
C GLU A 290 -7.12 -24.89 -46.92
N VAL A 291 -6.93 -26.04 -46.27
CA VAL A 291 -7.82 -27.20 -46.42
C VAL A 291 -9.23 -26.87 -45.92
N ALA A 292 -9.35 -26.17 -44.78
CA ALA A 292 -10.65 -25.75 -44.26
C ALA A 292 -11.36 -24.77 -45.20
N LYS A 293 -10.64 -23.79 -45.79
CA LYS A 293 -11.20 -22.86 -46.79
C LYS A 293 -11.70 -23.59 -48.03
N ALA A 294 -10.92 -24.56 -48.52
CA ALA A 294 -11.29 -25.35 -49.69
C ALA A 294 -12.47 -26.30 -49.43
N LEU A 295 -12.56 -26.88 -48.24
CA LEU A 295 -13.62 -27.83 -47.87
C LEU A 295 -14.98 -27.14 -47.67
N TYR A 296 -14.99 -25.96 -47.05
CA TYR A 296 -16.22 -25.23 -46.70
C TYR A 296 -16.56 -24.09 -47.67
N GLU A 297 -15.74 -23.86 -48.70
CA GLU A 297 -15.93 -22.78 -49.68
C GLU A 297 -16.13 -21.40 -49.04
N SER A 298 -15.45 -21.13 -47.92
CA SER A 298 -15.54 -19.88 -47.13
C SER A 298 -14.16 -19.26 -46.91
N GLU A 299 -14.04 -17.94 -47.03
CA GLU A 299 -12.79 -17.22 -46.70
C GLU A 299 -12.51 -17.22 -45.19
N GLU A 300 -13.55 -17.31 -44.35
CA GLU A 300 -13.47 -17.48 -42.90
C GLU A 300 -14.19 -18.80 -42.52
N PRO A 301 -13.48 -19.95 -42.53
CA PRO A 301 -14.10 -21.24 -42.24
C PRO A 301 -14.31 -21.47 -40.73
N PHE A 302 -13.66 -20.68 -39.87
CA PHE A 302 -13.76 -20.80 -38.41
C PHE A 302 -14.89 -19.90 -37.90
N GLN A 303 -16.00 -20.51 -37.47
CA GLN A 303 -17.14 -19.80 -36.88
C GLN A 303 -17.08 -19.90 -35.35
N ASN A 304 -17.37 -18.78 -34.67
CA ASN A 304 -17.50 -18.72 -33.20
C ASN A 304 -16.36 -19.43 -32.44
N VAL A 305 -15.10 -19.14 -32.82
CA VAL A 305 -13.88 -19.69 -32.18
C VAL A 305 -13.62 -21.18 -32.49
N SER A 306 -14.58 -21.92 -33.04
CA SER A 306 -14.45 -23.36 -33.32
C SER A 306 -13.77 -23.64 -34.67
N CYS A 307 -12.91 -24.67 -34.70
CA CYS A 307 -12.39 -25.24 -35.93
C CYS A 307 -13.31 -26.41 -36.33
N PRO A 308 -13.92 -26.41 -37.52
CA PRO A 308 -14.89 -27.43 -37.91
C PRO A 308 -14.22 -28.73 -38.40
N LEU A 309 -12.90 -28.74 -38.60
CA LEU A 309 -12.17 -29.90 -39.11
C LEU A 309 -11.98 -30.95 -38.00
N THR A 310 -12.68 -32.08 -38.12
CA THR A 310 -12.53 -33.21 -37.19
C THR A 310 -11.20 -33.95 -37.38
N ASN A 311 -10.75 -34.66 -36.36
CA ASN A 311 -9.55 -35.49 -36.41
C ASN A 311 -9.68 -36.59 -37.46
N SER A 312 -10.85 -37.24 -37.58
CA SER A 312 -11.06 -38.28 -38.60
C SER A 312 -10.87 -37.72 -40.01
N MET A 313 -11.33 -36.49 -40.29
CA MET A 313 -11.09 -35.81 -41.56
C MET A 313 -9.60 -35.54 -41.80
N ALA A 314 -8.91 -34.99 -40.81
CA ALA A 314 -7.48 -34.71 -40.91
C ALA A 314 -6.65 -35.99 -41.10
N LEU A 315 -6.99 -37.08 -40.42
CA LEU A 315 -6.33 -38.39 -40.55
C LEU A 315 -6.58 -39.03 -41.92
N VAL A 316 -7.77 -38.88 -42.51
CA VAL A 316 -8.04 -39.33 -43.89
C VAL A 316 -7.19 -38.54 -44.89
N TYR A 317 -7.11 -37.21 -44.73
CA TYR A 317 -6.26 -36.37 -45.57
C TYR A 317 -4.79 -36.79 -45.49
N ASP A 318 -4.27 -36.91 -44.27
CA ASP A 318 -2.88 -37.32 -44.02
C ASP A 318 -2.58 -38.73 -44.53
N GLY A 319 -3.53 -39.66 -44.44
CA GLY A 319 -3.40 -41.01 -44.98
C GLY A 319 -3.32 -41.03 -46.51
N VAL A 320 -4.04 -40.15 -47.21
CA VAL A 320 -3.94 -40.03 -48.67
C VAL A 320 -2.58 -39.44 -49.06
N GLN A 321 -2.09 -38.47 -48.31
CA GLN A 321 -0.74 -37.90 -48.54
C GLN A 321 0.37 -38.91 -48.25
N LEU A 322 0.25 -39.70 -47.18
CA LEU A 322 1.16 -40.81 -46.88
C LEU A 322 1.19 -41.83 -48.03
N LEU A 323 0.03 -42.16 -48.59
CA LEU A 323 -0.07 -43.06 -49.74
C LEU A 323 0.59 -42.46 -50.99
N ALA A 324 0.34 -41.18 -51.28
CA ALA A 324 0.94 -40.48 -52.40
C ALA A 324 2.48 -40.43 -52.30
N GLU A 325 3.00 -40.14 -51.11
CA GLU A 325 4.44 -40.10 -50.85
C GLU A 325 5.08 -41.49 -51.01
N THR A 326 4.39 -42.54 -50.54
CA THR A 326 4.82 -43.93 -50.72
C THR A 326 4.94 -44.30 -52.20
N TYR A 327 3.98 -43.87 -53.01
CA TYR A 327 3.93 -44.15 -54.44
C TYR A 327 5.01 -43.43 -55.26
N LYS A 328 5.57 -42.33 -54.75
CA LYS A 328 6.76 -41.68 -55.37
C LYS A 328 7.98 -42.60 -55.37
N HIS A 329 8.10 -43.47 -54.37
CA HIS A 329 9.27 -44.30 -54.16
C HIS A 329 9.06 -45.77 -54.51
N VAL A 330 7.81 -46.24 -54.49
CA VAL A 330 7.43 -47.62 -54.79
C VAL A 330 6.56 -47.65 -56.04
N ASN A 331 7.14 -48.07 -57.17
CA ASN A 331 6.38 -48.30 -58.39
C ASN A 331 5.55 -49.59 -58.26
N PHE A 332 4.26 -49.43 -58.00
CA PHE A 332 3.31 -50.53 -57.83
C PHE A 332 2.13 -50.37 -58.80
N ARG A 333 1.73 -51.48 -59.45
CA ARG A 333 0.60 -51.50 -60.39
C ARG A 333 -0.57 -52.31 -59.80
N PRO A 334 -1.75 -51.70 -59.60
CA PRO A 334 -2.89 -52.41 -59.03
C PRO A 334 -3.53 -53.38 -60.03
N VAL A 335 -3.91 -54.56 -59.53
CA VAL A 335 -4.70 -55.56 -60.26
C VAL A 335 -6.04 -55.72 -59.56
N ALA A 336 -7.12 -55.92 -60.33
CA ALA A 336 -8.45 -56.17 -59.80
C ALA A 336 -8.47 -57.48 -58.99
N LEU A 337 -9.01 -57.40 -57.77
CA LEU A 337 -9.14 -58.54 -56.86
C LEU A 337 -10.61 -58.95 -56.68
N SER A 338 -10.81 -60.22 -56.33
CA SER A 338 -12.11 -60.83 -56.04
C SER A 338 -12.08 -61.39 -54.61
N CYS A 339 -13.16 -61.17 -53.85
CA CYS A 339 -13.29 -61.75 -52.50
C CYS A 339 -13.50 -63.26 -52.49
N ASN A 340 -13.94 -63.86 -53.61
CA ASN A 340 -14.30 -65.28 -53.66
C ASN A 340 -13.13 -66.20 -54.00
N ASP A 341 -12.02 -65.64 -54.48
CA ASP A 341 -10.83 -66.37 -54.93
C ASP A 341 -9.68 -66.10 -53.97
N ASP A 342 -8.66 -66.96 -53.90
CA ASP A 342 -7.51 -66.78 -52.97
C ASP A 342 -6.43 -65.81 -53.50
N SER A 343 -6.71 -65.07 -54.58
CA SER A 343 -5.77 -64.09 -55.13
C SER A 343 -5.50 -62.96 -54.15
N ALA A 344 -4.22 -62.64 -53.94
CA ALA A 344 -3.72 -61.48 -53.19
C ALA A 344 -2.70 -60.71 -54.03
N TRP A 345 -2.23 -59.57 -53.53
CA TRP A 345 -1.21 -58.77 -54.22
C TRP A 345 0.21 -59.26 -53.98
N ASP A 346 1.02 -59.40 -55.03
CA ASP A 346 2.41 -59.88 -54.93
C ASP A 346 3.35 -58.98 -54.08
N LYS A 347 3.03 -57.70 -53.91
CA LYS A 347 3.86 -56.71 -53.19
C LYS A 347 3.09 -55.91 -52.15
N GLY A 348 1.94 -56.42 -51.68
CA GLY A 348 1.09 -55.71 -50.72
C GLY A 348 1.80 -55.36 -49.42
N TYR A 349 2.44 -56.34 -48.78
CA TYR A 349 3.24 -56.10 -47.57
C TYR A 349 4.47 -55.21 -47.80
N THR A 350 5.05 -55.20 -49.00
CA THR A 350 6.16 -54.28 -49.33
C THR A 350 5.69 -52.83 -49.26
N LEU A 351 4.49 -52.55 -49.77
CA LEU A 351 3.88 -51.23 -49.73
C LEU A 351 3.59 -50.81 -48.28
N VAL A 352 2.98 -51.69 -47.49
CA VAL A 352 2.69 -51.45 -46.06
C VAL A 352 3.96 -51.22 -45.25
N ASN A 353 5.00 -52.03 -45.45
CA ASN A 353 6.27 -51.89 -44.74
C ASN A 353 6.99 -50.59 -45.12
N TYR A 354 6.89 -50.16 -46.38
CA TYR A 354 7.44 -48.86 -46.79
C TYR A 354 6.67 -47.72 -46.13
N MET A 355 5.33 -47.76 -46.13
CA MET A 355 4.49 -46.78 -45.43
C MET A 355 4.84 -46.67 -43.94
N LYS A 356 5.10 -47.80 -43.26
CA LYS A 356 5.54 -47.81 -41.85
C LYS A 356 6.90 -47.12 -41.63
N SER A 357 7.81 -47.22 -42.61
CA SER A 357 9.15 -46.64 -42.52
C SER A 357 9.22 -45.15 -42.86
N LEU A 358 8.17 -44.59 -43.47
CA LEU A 358 8.12 -43.19 -43.86
C LEU A 358 7.86 -42.27 -42.67
N THR A 359 8.41 -41.07 -42.77
CA THR A 359 8.15 -39.95 -41.88
C THR A 359 7.57 -38.81 -42.71
N LEU A 360 6.36 -38.37 -42.37
CA LEU A 360 5.64 -37.30 -43.06
C LEU A 360 5.17 -36.27 -42.03
N ASN A 361 5.12 -34.99 -42.42
CA ASN A 361 4.39 -33.97 -41.67
C ASN A 361 3.09 -33.65 -42.40
N GLY A 362 1.96 -33.93 -41.76
CA GLY A 362 0.63 -33.66 -42.29
C GLY A 362 -0.13 -32.59 -41.49
N LEU A 363 -1.45 -32.56 -41.66
CA LEU A 363 -2.37 -31.70 -40.92
C LEU A 363 -2.33 -31.99 -39.41
N THR A 364 -2.08 -33.24 -39.03
CA THR A 364 -1.95 -33.70 -37.64
C THR A 364 -0.52 -33.64 -37.09
N GLY A 365 0.39 -32.92 -37.76
CA GLY A 365 1.80 -32.81 -37.35
C GLY A 365 2.66 -33.99 -37.83
N PRO A 366 3.72 -34.37 -37.08
CA PRO A 366 4.62 -35.46 -37.48
C PRO A 366 3.92 -36.82 -37.41
N ILE A 367 4.10 -37.63 -38.44
CA ILE A 367 3.52 -38.96 -38.59
C ILE A 367 4.67 -39.96 -38.71
N ARG A 368 4.78 -40.86 -37.73
CA ARG A 368 5.71 -41.98 -37.71
C ARG A 368 5.05 -43.20 -37.08
N PHE A 369 5.27 -44.37 -37.67
CA PHE A 369 4.73 -45.63 -37.18
C PHE A 369 5.78 -46.50 -36.50
N ASP A 370 5.35 -47.41 -35.64
CA ASP A 370 6.17 -48.53 -35.17
C ASP A 370 6.12 -49.73 -36.13
N TYR A 371 6.75 -50.83 -35.72
CA TYR A 371 6.75 -52.08 -36.48
C TYR A 371 5.35 -52.71 -36.61
N GLU A 372 4.45 -52.45 -35.65
CA GLU A 372 3.07 -52.95 -35.65
C GLU A 372 2.19 -52.14 -36.61
N GLY A 373 2.55 -50.87 -36.85
CA GLY A 373 1.83 -49.91 -37.68
C GLY A 373 1.01 -48.91 -36.86
N LEU A 374 1.29 -48.78 -35.56
CA LEU A 374 0.70 -47.79 -34.67
C LEU A 374 1.52 -46.50 -34.72
N ARG A 375 0.83 -45.36 -34.68
CA ARG A 375 1.49 -44.05 -34.63
C ARG A 375 2.19 -43.85 -33.29
N THR A 376 3.50 -43.65 -33.32
CA THR A 376 4.34 -43.45 -32.12
C THR A 376 4.68 -41.99 -31.88
N ASP A 377 4.95 -41.24 -32.95
CA ASP A 377 5.36 -39.84 -32.88
C ASP A 377 4.19 -38.95 -33.29
N PHE A 378 3.79 -38.07 -32.37
CA PHE A 378 2.75 -37.06 -32.55
C PHE A 378 2.84 -36.05 -31.41
N GLU A 379 2.32 -34.86 -31.67
CA GLU A 379 2.26 -33.77 -30.70
C GLU A 379 0.80 -33.40 -30.44
N LEU A 380 0.46 -33.15 -29.18
CA LEU A 380 -0.86 -32.67 -28.78
C LEU A 380 -0.75 -31.24 -28.29
N GLU A 381 -1.61 -30.36 -28.79
CA GLU A 381 -1.80 -29.04 -28.21
C GLU A 381 -2.74 -29.13 -27.01
N VAL A 382 -2.35 -28.46 -25.92
CA VAL A 382 -3.21 -28.28 -24.77
C VAL A 382 -3.83 -26.90 -24.86
N VAL A 383 -5.16 -26.87 -24.88
CA VAL A 383 -5.95 -25.67 -25.15
C VAL A 383 -6.91 -25.43 -24.00
N GLU A 384 -6.96 -24.20 -23.51
CA GLU A 384 -7.86 -23.75 -22.45
C GLU A 384 -8.93 -22.82 -23.03
N LEU A 385 -10.17 -22.95 -22.58
CA LEU A 385 -11.25 -22.03 -22.94
C LEU A 385 -11.12 -20.75 -22.10
N ALA A 386 -10.64 -19.68 -22.72
CA ALA A 386 -10.60 -18.34 -22.16
C ALA A 386 -11.82 -17.50 -22.61
N VAL A 387 -11.98 -16.32 -22.01
CA VAL A 387 -13.06 -15.36 -22.38
C VAL A 387 -12.92 -14.87 -23.82
N SER A 388 -11.69 -14.77 -24.33
CA SER A 388 -11.40 -14.42 -25.73
C SER A 388 -11.57 -15.60 -26.70
N GLY A 389 -11.81 -16.80 -26.20
CA GLY A 389 -11.88 -18.03 -26.97
C GLY A 389 -10.86 -19.08 -26.55
N MET A 390 -10.64 -20.08 -27.40
CA MET A 390 -9.70 -21.17 -27.16
C MET A 390 -8.26 -20.67 -27.29
N GLN A 391 -7.50 -20.76 -26.20
CA GLN A 391 -6.10 -20.34 -26.14
C GLN A 391 -5.18 -21.53 -25.92
N LYS A 392 -4.12 -21.64 -26.71
CA LYS A 392 -3.06 -22.64 -26.51
C LYS A 392 -2.26 -22.31 -25.24
N ILE A 393 -2.18 -23.26 -24.31
CA ILE A 393 -1.48 -23.11 -23.01
C ILE A 393 -0.24 -23.99 -22.87
N GLY A 394 -0.06 -24.93 -23.79
CA GLY A 394 1.06 -25.86 -23.76
C GLY A 394 0.98 -26.89 -24.87
N GLN A 395 1.95 -27.80 -24.84
CA GLN A 395 2.11 -28.87 -25.80
C GLN A 395 2.55 -30.13 -25.08
N TRP A 396 2.12 -31.29 -25.56
CA TRP A 396 2.52 -32.60 -25.03
C TRP A 396 3.12 -33.44 -26.16
N SER A 397 4.26 -34.08 -25.87
CA SER A 397 4.90 -35.07 -26.73
C SER A 397 5.21 -36.33 -25.93
N GLY A 398 5.38 -37.47 -26.61
CA GLY A 398 5.69 -38.74 -25.95
C GLY A 398 7.07 -38.78 -25.27
N GLU A 399 8.03 -37.97 -25.74
CA GLU A 399 9.39 -37.92 -25.20
C GLU A 399 9.54 -36.87 -24.08
N ASP A 400 8.97 -35.68 -24.26
CA ASP A 400 9.16 -34.55 -23.34
C ASP A 400 8.04 -34.40 -22.30
N GLY A 401 6.94 -35.13 -22.44
CA GLY A 401 5.75 -34.99 -21.59
C GLY A 401 5.06 -33.65 -21.81
N PHE A 402 4.32 -33.18 -20.79
CA PHE A 402 3.56 -31.92 -20.88
C PHE A 402 4.47 -30.70 -20.62
N GLN A 403 4.66 -29.88 -21.64
CA GLN A 403 5.34 -28.60 -21.56
C GLN A 403 4.32 -27.45 -21.47
N GLN A 404 4.28 -26.80 -20.32
CA GLN A 404 3.40 -25.65 -20.10
C GLN A 404 4.03 -24.38 -20.67
N ASN A 405 3.47 -23.87 -21.76
CA ASN A 405 3.85 -22.62 -22.42
C ASN A 405 2.65 -21.68 -22.39
N ARG A 406 2.28 -21.23 -21.19
CA ARG A 406 1.15 -20.31 -21.03
C ARG A 406 1.58 -18.94 -21.56
N PRO A 407 1.00 -18.42 -22.65
CA PRO A 407 1.33 -17.08 -23.12
C PRO A 407 1.01 -16.09 -22.00
N ALA A 408 1.90 -15.11 -21.77
CA ALA A 408 1.54 -13.98 -20.93
C ALA A 408 0.24 -13.39 -21.48
N PRO A 409 -0.79 -13.16 -20.66
CA PRO A 409 -2.13 -12.82 -21.13
C PRO A 409 -2.07 -11.61 -22.08
N ALA A 410 -2.35 -11.88 -23.37
CA ALA A 410 -2.35 -10.87 -24.42
C ALA A 410 -3.57 -9.98 -24.21
N HIS A 411 -3.33 -8.81 -23.62
CA HIS A 411 -4.36 -7.87 -23.15
C HIS A 411 -5.30 -8.48 -22.10
N SER A 412 -5.13 -8.01 -20.87
CA SER A 412 -6.07 -8.12 -19.77
C SER A 412 -7.49 -7.64 -20.17
N LEU A 413 -8.28 -8.57 -20.69
CA LEU A 413 -9.75 -8.60 -20.64
C LEU A 413 -10.19 -9.83 -19.82
N GLU A 414 -9.37 -10.26 -18.86
CA GLU A 414 -9.95 -10.75 -17.62
C GLU A 414 -10.86 -9.62 -17.09
N PRO A 415 -12.08 -9.88 -16.61
CA PRO A 415 -12.55 -9.11 -15.49
C PRO A 415 -11.55 -9.44 -14.39
N ASP A 416 -10.48 -8.65 -14.35
CA ASP A 416 -9.37 -8.77 -13.42
C ASP A 416 -10.02 -9.13 -12.08
N MET A 417 -9.70 -10.31 -11.53
CA MET A 417 -10.26 -10.68 -10.23
C MET A 417 -9.86 -9.64 -9.16
N ARG A 418 -8.91 -8.74 -9.49
CA ARG A 418 -8.53 -7.53 -8.74
C ARG A 418 -9.28 -6.27 -9.18
N SER A 419 -9.93 -6.24 -10.34
CA SER A 419 -10.82 -5.15 -10.71
C SER A 419 -12.05 -5.16 -9.82
N LEU A 420 -12.15 -4.06 -9.10
CA LEU A 420 -13.21 -3.71 -8.18
C LEU A 420 -14.32 -2.92 -8.91
N VAL A 421 -14.16 -2.69 -10.21
CA VAL A 421 -15.09 -1.94 -11.05
C VAL A 421 -16.46 -2.63 -11.08
N ASN A 422 -17.52 -1.90 -10.73
CA ASN A 422 -18.92 -2.36 -10.63
C ASN A 422 -19.23 -3.40 -9.53
N LYS A 423 -18.36 -3.58 -8.53
CA LYS A 423 -18.68 -4.36 -7.32
C LYS A 423 -19.24 -3.46 -6.23
N SER A 424 -20.18 -3.94 -5.43
CA SER A 424 -20.74 -3.22 -4.28
C SER A 424 -20.31 -3.84 -2.96
N PHE A 425 -19.70 -3.07 -2.05
CA PHE A 425 -19.31 -3.55 -0.73
C PHE A 425 -20.12 -2.92 0.40
N VAL A 426 -20.37 -3.70 1.45
CA VAL A 426 -20.94 -3.22 2.71
C VAL A 426 -19.80 -2.88 3.67
N VAL A 427 -19.67 -1.59 3.98
CA VAL A 427 -18.62 -1.07 4.86
C VAL A 427 -19.21 -0.78 6.22
N VAL A 428 -18.75 -1.48 7.25
CA VAL A 428 -19.17 -1.21 8.63
C VAL A 428 -18.30 -0.11 9.25
N THR A 429 -18.91 0.84 9.94
CA THR A 429 -18.21 1.91 10.65
C THR A 429 -18.82 2.17 12.02
N ALA A 430 -18.09 2.86 12.89
CA ALA A 430 -18.50 3.25 14.24
C ALA A 430 -18.36 4.77 14.40
N ILE A 431 -19.20 5.37 15.25
CA ILE A 431 -19.15 6.82 15.50
C ILE A 431 -17.94 7.11 16.38
N SER A 432 -16.91 7.69 15.79
CA SER A 432 -15.69 8.15 16.46
C SER A 432 -15.15 9.38 15.75
N GLU A 433 -15.00 10.49 16.46
CA GLU A 433 -14.51 11.75 15.90
C GLU A 433 -12.98 11.72 15.75
N PRO A 434 -12.39 12.12 14.61
CA PRO A 434 -12.99 12.58 13.35
C PRO A 434 -13.15 11.51 12.25
N TYR A 435 -13.05 10.23 12.60
CA TYR A 435 -13.01 9.12 11.63
C TYR A 435 -14.37 8.86 10.98
N GLY A 436 -15.44 8.83 11.77
CA GLY A 436 -16.81 8.64 11.32
C GLY A 436 -17.78 9.45 12.20
N MET A 437 -18.44 10.42 11.59
CA MET A 437 -19.38 11.35 12.22
C MET A 437 -20.65 11.43 11.39
N LEU A 438 -21.74 11.83 12.04
CA LEU A 438 -22.97 12.18 11.33
C LEU A 438 -22.88 13.63 10.82
N LYS A 439 -23.30 13.88 9.58
CA LYS A 439 -23.37 15.24 9.03
C LYS A 439 -24.41 16.05 9.79
N GLU A 440 -24.02 17.22 10.28
CA GLU A 440 -24.94 18.18 10.88
C GLU A 440 -25.66 18.95 9.78
N THR A 441 -26.84 18.47 9.39
CA THR A 441 -27.70 19.14 8.39
C THR A 441 -29.14 19.14 8.88
N SER A 442 -29.87 20.21 8.53
CA SER A 442 -31.30 20.35 8.87
C SER A 442 -32.19 19.35 8.12
N GLU A 443 -31.70 18.81 7.00
CA GLU A 443 -32.38 17.80 6.19
C GLU A 443 -31.95 16.39 6.61
N LYS A 444 -32.90 15.45 6.63
CA LYS A 444 -32.58 14.04 6.82
C LYS A 444 -31.99 13.49 5.53
N LEU A 445 -30.67 13.40 5.48
CA LEU A 445 -29.95 12.68 4.42
C LEU A 445 -30.25 11.17 4.54
N GLU A 446 -30.20 10.44 3.44
CA GLU A 446 -30.36 8.97 3.39
C GLU A 446 -29.15 8.31 2.73
N GLY A 447 -28.84 7.08 3.11
CA GLY A 447 -27.71 6.33 2.55
C GLY A 447 -26.34 6.84 3.02
N ASN A 448 -25.35 6.81 2.13
CA ASN A 448 -23.95 7.14 2.46
C ASN A 448 -23.75 8.61 2.83
N ASP A 449 -24.58 9.50 2.31
CA ASP A 449 -24.45 10.93 2.52
C ASP A 449 -24.69 11.37 3.97
N GLN A 450 -25.24 10.49 4.81
CA GLN A 450 -25.44 10.73 6.24
C GLN A 450 -24.11 10.84 7.01
N PHE A 451 -23.04 10.23 6.50
CA PHE A 451 -21.76 10.13 7.20
C PHE A 451 -20.74 11.11 6.63
N GLU A 452 -19.89 11.63 7.49
CA GLU A 452 -18.70 12.39 7.12
C GLU A 452 -17.54 12.05 8.07
N GLY A 453 -16.30 12.18 7.60
CA GLY A 453 -15.12 11.95 8.43
C GLY A 453 -13.93 11.48 7.63
N PHE A 454 -12.80 11.33 8.31
CA PHE A 454 -11.56 10.88 7.68
C PHE A 454 -11.68 9.46 7.11
N GLY A 455 -12.27 8.52 7.85
CA GLY A 455 -12.48 7.15 7.37
C GLY A 455 -13.48 7.09 6.22
N ILE A 456 -14.49 7.96 6.23
CA ILE A 456 -15.47 8.08 5.16
C ILE A 456 -14.80 8.56 3.86
N ASP A 457 -14.00 9.63 3.94
CA ASP A 457 -13.26 10.16 2.78
C ASP A 457 -12.23 9.15 2.24
N VAL A 458 -11.60 8.33 3.10
CA VAL A 458 -10.67 7.27 2.66
C VAL A 458 -11.36 6.22 1.79
N ILE A 459 -12.53 5.73 2.19
CA ILE A 459 -13.30 4.77 1.37
C ILE A 459 -13.78 5.41 0.07
N ASP A 460 -14.18 6.69 0.11
CA ASP A 460 -14.61 7.42 -1.08
C ASP A 460 -13.47 7.58 -2.11
N GLU A 461 -12.25 7.92 -1.67
CA GLU A 461 -11.08 7.99 -2.54
C GLU A 461 -10.65 6.60 -3.06
N LEU A 462 -10.72 5.56 -2.22
CA LEU A 462 -10.47 4.18 -2.66
C LEU A 462 -11.50 3.75 -3.72
N SER A 463 -12.77 4.10 -3.54
CA SER A 463 -13.86 3.83 -4.49
C SER A 463 -13.63 4.53 -5.81
N LYS A 464 -13.28 5.82 -5.82
CA LYS A 464 -12.94 6.56 -7.05
C LYS A 464 -11.76 5.96 -7.80
N LYS A 465 -10.75 5.47 -7.07
CA LYS A 465 -9.53 4.91 -7.64
C LYS A 465 -9.72 3.50 -8.19
N LEU A 466 -10.50 2.66 -7.51
CA LEU A 466 -10.66 1.24 -7.82
C LEU A 466 -11.99 0.90 -8.52
N GLY A 467 -12.95 1.83 -8.56
CA GLY A 467 -14.21 1.72 -9.29
C GLY A 467 -15.32 0.92 -8.60
N PHE A 468 -15.21 0.60 -7.31
CA PHE A 468 -16.27 -0.10 -6.56
C PHE A 468 -17.33 0.87 -6.01
N SER A 469 -18.57 0.40 -5.93
CA SER A 469 -19.64 1.03 -5.15
C SER A 469 -19.59 0.56 -3.69
N TYR A 470 -20.07 1.37 -2.76
CA TYR A 470 -20.09 1.00 -1.33
C TYR A 470 -21.37 1.46 -0.64
N THR A 471 -21.70 0.83 0.49
CA THR A 471 -22.78 1.24 1.38
C THR A 471 -22.29 1.22 2.83
N PHE A 472 -22.46 2.32 3.55
CA PHE A 472 -22.08 2.39 4.96
C PHE A 472 -23.16 1.79 5.86
N ARG A 473 -22.73 0.98 6.82
CA ARG A 473 -23.56 0.44 7.88
C ARG A 473 -22.98 0.83 9.23
N LEU A 474 -23.80 1.44 10.08
CA LEU A 474 -23.39 1.78 11.44
C LEU A 474 -23.40 0.53 12.33
N GLN A 475 -22.34 0.36 13.12
CA GLN A 475 -22.27 -0.70 14.12
C GLN A 475 -23.31 -0.47 15.24
N PRO A 476 -24.22 -1.42 15.51
CA PRO A 476 -25.29 -1.24 16.51
C PRO A 476 -24.77 -1.13 17.95
N ASP A 477 -23.72 -1.88 18.29
CA ASP A 477 -23.22 -1.97 19.67
C ASP A 477 -22.15 -0.92 20.02
N ASN A 478 -21.73 -0.10 19.05
CA ASN A 478 -20.60 0.85 19.13
C ASN A 478 -19.29 0.26 19.73
N LYS A 479 -19.10 -1.06 19.60
CA LYS A 479 -17.89 -1.79 20.00
C LYS A 479 -17.08 -2.16 18.77
N TYR A 480 -15.76 -1.99 18.86
CA TYR A 480 -14.85 -2.32 17.76
C TYR A 480 -14.68 -3.82 17.56
N GLY A 481 -14.58 -4.58 18.66
CA GLY A 481 -14.46 -6.03 18.62
C GLY A 481 -13.25 -6.54 19.40
N GLY A 482 -13.51 -7.55 20.21
CA GLY A 482 -12.56 -8.31 21.00
C GLY A 482 -13.21 -9.61 21.47
N ILE A 483 -12.41 -10.55 21.97
CA ILE A 483 -12.92 -11.83 22.45
C ILE A 483 -13.52 -11.62 23.84
N ASP A 484 -14.78 -12.02 24.02
CA ASP A 484 -15.37 -12.03 25.36
C ASP A 484 -14.72 -13.17 26.18
N PRO A 485 -14.03 -12.87 27.30
CA PRO A 485 -13.32 -13.88 28.08
C PRO A 485 -14.25 -14.94 28.71
N LYS A 486 -15.56 -14.71 28.77
CA LYS A 486 -16.53 -15.66 29.32
C LYS A 486 -17.08 -16.63 28.27
N THR A 487 -17.32 -16.16 27.04
CA THR A 487 -17.94 -16.97 25.98
C THR A 487 -16.95 -17.44 24.93
N GLY A 488 -15.78 -16.80 24.82
CA GLY A 488 -14.81 -17.05 23.76
C GLY A 488 -15.26 -16.56 22.38
N GLU A 489 -16.38 -15.83 22.30
CA GLU A 489 -16.91 -15.32 21.02
C GLU A 489 -16.43 -13.89 20.73
N TRP A 490 -16.30 -13.59 19.44
CA TRP A 490 -16.09 -12.24 18.94
C TRP A 490 -17.36 -11.39 19.05
N ASN A 491 -17.18 -10.09 19.28
CA ASN A 491 -18.25 -9.10 19.33
C ASN A 491 -17.94 -7.87 18.46
N GLY A 492 -18.86 -6.91 18.42
CA GLY A 492 -18.64 -5.63 17.76
C GLY A 492 -18.50 -5.71 16.23
N MET A 493 -17.79 -4.73 15.67
CA MET A 493 -17.56 -4.60 14.23
C MET A 493 -16.87 -5.83 13.63
N LEU A 494 -15.90 -6.42 14.32
CA LEU A 494 -15.20 -7.61 13.84
C LEU A 494 -16.12 -8.82 13.67
N ARG A 495 -17.10 -9.00 14.58
CA ARG A 495 -18.10 -10.07 14.45
C ARG A 495 -18.95 -9.90 13.19
N GLU A 496 -19.36 -8.68 12.85
CA GLU A 496 -20.14 -8.42 11.62
C GLU A 496 -19.36 -8.82 10.36
N ILE A 497 -18.04 -8.58 10.33
CA ILE A 497 -17.17 -8.96 9.21
C ILE A 497 -17.02 -10.49 9.14
N MET A 498 -16.81 -11.14 10.28
CA MET A 498 -16.67 -12.61 10.36
C MET A 498 -17.96 -13.34 9.96
N ASP A 499 -19.13 -12.79 10.34
CA ASP A 499 -20.45 -13.34 10.02
C ASP A 499 -20.88 -13.06 8.56
N ASN A 500 -20.02 -12.46 7.72
CA ASN A 500 -20.33 -12.01 6.36
C ASN A 500 -21.51 -11.01 6.27
N ARG A 501 -21.78 -10.25 7.35
CA ARG A 501 -22.79 -9.18 7.37
C ARG A 501 -22.25 -7.83 6.91
N ALA A 502 -20.93 -7.68 6.91
CA ALA A 502 -20.17 -6.60 6.29
C ALA A 502 -18.94 -7.19 5.58
N ASP A 503 -18.48 -6.54 4.51
CA ASP A 503 -17.31 -7.01 3.73
C ASP A 503 -16.00 -6.46 4.29
N MET A 504 -16.03 -5.21 4.77
CA MET A 504 -14.89 -4.52 5.38
C MET A 504 -15.35 -3.53 6.45
N GLY A 505 -14.45 -3.13 7.34
CA GLY A 505 -14.70 -2.17 8.40
C GLY A 505 -13.64 -1.08 8.45
N ILE A 506 -14.09 0.16 8.60
CA ILE A 506 -13.21 1.33 8.75
C ILE A 506 -13.66 2.20 9.92
N THR A 507 -12.72 2.45 10.82
CA THR A 507 -12.82 3.39 11.96
C THR A 507 -11.41 3.55 12.55
N ASP A 508 -11.27 4.11 13.74
CA ASP A 508 -10.06 4.12 14.58
C ASP A 508 -9.73 2.71 15.15
N LEU A 509 -9.73 1.70 14.28
CA LEU A 509 -9.51 0.31 14.67
C LEU A 509 -8.03 -0.01 14.73
N THR A 510 -7.47 -0.08 15.94
CA THR A 510 -6.07 -0.47 16.17
C THR A 510 -5.81 -1.91 15.70
N MET A 511 -4.79 -2.10 14.86
CA MET A 511 -4.28 -3.43 14.49
C MET A 511 -3.58 -4.07 15.69
N THR A 512 -4.03 -5.26 16.10
CA THR A 512 -3.44 -6.02 17.22
C THR A 512 -3.36 -7.49 16.83
N SER A 513 -2.41 -8.23 17.43
CA SER A 513 -2.22 -9.65 17.12
C SER A 513 -3.49 -10.49 17.40
N GLU A 514 -4.23 -10.16 18.46
CA GLU A 514 -5.52 -10.81 18.76
C GLU A 514 -6.51 -10.62 17.61
N ARG A 515 -6.68 -9.38 17.11
CA ARG A 515 -7.62 -9.06 16.01
C ARG A 515 -7.20 -9.65 14.67
N GLU A 516 -5.90 -9.65 14.36
CA GLU A 516 -5.35 -10.24 13.14
C GLU A 516 -5.57 -11.77 13.08
N SER A 517 -5.75 -12.43 14.23
CA SER A 517 -6.13 -13.84 14.25
C SER A 517 -7.54 -14.09 13.70
N GLY A 518 -8.46 -13.13 13.85
CA GLY A 518 -9.87 -13.23 13.46
C GLY A 518 -10.20 -12.63 12.09
N VAL A 519 -9.53 -11.53 11.72
CA VAL A 519 -9.75 -10.79 10.46
C VAL A 519 -8.43 -10.42 9.81
N ASP A 520 -8.44 -10.15 8.51
CA ASP A 520 -7.27 -9.60 7.82
C ASP A 520 -7.33 -8.06 7.83
N PHE A 521 -6.17 -7.42 7.74
CA PHE A 521 -6.04 -5.97 7.61
C PHE A 521 -5.31 -5.60 6.32
N THR A 522 -5.58 -4.38 5.83
CA THR A 522 -4.67 -3.71 4.89
C THR A 522 -3.36 -3.33 5.58
N ILE A 523 -2.40 -2.85 4.80
CA ILE A 523 -1.33 -2.00 5.36
C ILE A 523 -1.95 -0.81 6.14
N PRO A 524 -1.30 -0.33 7.21
CA PRO A 524 -1.86 0.74 8.01
C PRO A 524 -1.95 2.03 7.20
N PHE A 525 -3.13 2.64 7.14
CA PHE A 525 -3.34 3.94 6.47
C PHE A 525 -2.90 5.12 7.35
N MET A 526 -2.67 4.86 8.65
CA MET A 526 -2.20 5.86 9.61
C MET A 526 -1.38 5.18 10.70
N SER A 527 -0.14 5.64 10.90
CA SER A 527 0.72 5.22 12.00
C SER A 527 0.50 6.11 13.23
N LEU A 528 0.47 5.50 14.41
CA LEU A 528 0.20 6.15 15.68
C LEU A 528 0.84 5.39 16.85
N GLY A 529 0.71 5.93 18.05
CA GLY A 529 1.11 5.24 19.27
C GLY A 529 0.33 5.76 20.46
N ILE A 530 0.52 5.15 21.63
CA ILE A 530 -0.01 5.62 22.89
C ILE A 530 0.78 6.87 23.28
N GLY A 531 0.06 7.97 23.46
CA GLY A 531 0.58 9.21 24.02
C GLY A 531 -0.01 9.50 25.39
N ILE A 532 0.61 10.46 26.07
CA ILE A 532 0.15 10.97 27.36
C ILE A 532 -0.51 12.32 27.14
N LEU A 533 -1.83 12.39 27.34
CA LEU A 533 -2.56 13.66 27.35
C LEU A 533 -2.46 14.27 28.75
N PHE A 534 -1.97 15.50 28.82
CA PHE A 534 -1.90 16.27 30.06
C PHE A 534 -2.24 17.73 29.81
N ARG A 535 -2.42 18.49 30.89
CA ARG A 535 -2.57 19.95 30.79
C ARG A 535 -1.28 20.61 30.29
N LYS A 536 -1.44 21.67 29.50
CA LYS A 536 -0.33 22.51 29.00
C LYS A 536 0.48 23.02 30.19
N PRO A 537 1.83 23.00 30.13
CA PRO A 537 2.66 23.49 31.21
C PRO A 537 2.30 24.95 31.53
N MET A 538 2.08 25.21 32.82
CA MET A 538 1.77 26.54 33.33
C MET A 538 3.07 27.32 33.58
N LYS A 539 3.03 28.64 33.39
CA LYS A 539 4.13 29.54 33.73
C LYS A 539 4.45 29.39 35.23
N GLU A 540 5.73 29.26 35.58
CA GLU A 540 6.14 29.27 36.99
C GLU A 540 5.79 30.64 37.59
N PRO A 541 5.15 30.72 38.77
CA PRO A 541 4.88 32.00 39.40
C PRO A 541 6.22 32.74 39.64
N PRO A 542 6.29 34.06 39.34
CA PRO A 542 7.55 34.79 39.45
C PRO A 542 8.05 34.80 40.89
N LYS A 543 9.31 34.41 41.08
CA LYS A 543 9.97 34.43 42.39
C LYS A 543 10.26 35.87 42.79
N LEU A 544 9.95 36.26 44.04
CA LEU A 544 10.20 37.62 44.55
C LEU A 544 11.64 38.11 44.35
N PHE A 545 12.65 37.23 44.43
CA PHE A 545 14.06 37.55 44.23
C PHE A 545 14.57 37.26 42.80
N SER A 546 13.69 37.24 41.80
CA SER A 546 14.08 36.97 40.42
C SER A 546 15.10 37.96 39.85
N PHE A 547 15.20 39.19 40.37
CA PHE A 547 16.22 40.15 39.94
C PHE A 547 17.65 39.74 40.34
N MET A 548 17.83 38.81 41.30
CA MET A 548 19.15 38.31 41.71
C MET A 548 19.63 37.12 40.87
N SER A 549 18.75 36.48 40.10
CA SER A 549 19.05 35.30 39.26
C SER A 549 20.01 35.51 38.08
N PRO A 550 20.23 36.73 37.51
CA PRO A 550 21.14 36.92 36.38
C PRO A 550 22.60 36.55 36.68
N PHE A 551 22.96 36.48 37.96
CA PHE A 551 24.23 35.97 38.46
C PHE A 551 24.00 34.81 39.42
N SER A 552 24.86 33.79 39.35
CA SER A 552 24.86 32.71 40.33
C SER A 552 25.30 33.24 41.70
N GLY A 553 24.91 32.54 42.78
CA GLY A 553 25.32 32.90 44.14
C GLY A 553 26.85 32.98 44.32
N GLU A 554 27.60 32.19 43.53
CA GLU A 554 29.06 32.24 43.52
C GLU A 554 29.60 33.58 42.99
N VAL A 555 29.03 34.09 41.90
CA VAL A 555 29.43 35.39 41.32
C VAL A 555 29.13 36.53 42.29
N TRP A 556 27.98 36.49 42.97
CA TRP A 556 27.64 37.45 44.03
C TRP A 556 28.63 37.43 45.19
N LEU A 557 29.10 36.25 45.59
CA LEU A 557 30.12 36.10 46.62
C LEU A 557 31.46 36.68 46.17
N TRP A 558 31.92 36.38 44.95
CA TRP A 558 33.15 36.94 44.39
C TRP A 558 33.09 38.46 44.25
N LEU A 559 31.92 39.01 43.90
CA LEU A 559 31.70 40.45 43.86
C LEU A 559 31.88 41.09 45.24
N GLY A 560 31.31 40.48 46.29
CA GLY A 560 31.49 40.95 47.67
C GLY A 560 32.95 40.92 48.14
N LEU A 561 33.69 39.86 47.79
CA LEU A 561 35.12 39.76 48.09
C LEU A 561 35.95 40.78 47.31
N ALA A 562 35.67 40.98 46.02
CA ALA A 562 36.36 41.98 45.19
C ALA A 562 36.11 43.41 45.68
N TYR A 563 34.87 43.71 46.10
CA TYR A 563 34.50 44.97 46.72
C TYR A 563 35.34 45.26 47.98
N MET A 564 35.40 44.30 48.90
CA MET A 564 36.22 44.45 50.12
C MET A 564 37.70 44.60 49.80
N ALA A 565 38.22 43.83 48.84
CA ALA A 565 39.62 43.91 48.43
C ALA A 565 39.98 45.29 47.86
N VAL A 566 39.15 45.85 46.97
CA VAL A 566 39.40 47.17 46.37
C VAL A 566 39.31 48.28 47.42
N SER A 567 38.34 48.23 48.33
CA SER A 567 38.24 49.21 49.42
C SER A 567 39.45 49.18 50.36
N ILE A 568 39.95 47.98 50.70
CA ILE A 568 41.18 47.83 51.50
C ILE A 568 42.40 48.32 50.71
N SER A 569 42.54 47.95 49.43
CA SER A 569 43.64 48.41 48.59
C SER A 569 43.67 49.92 48.44
N MET A 570 42.52 50.56 48.23
CA MET A 570 42.41 52.03 48.17
C MET A 570 42.75 52.68 49.51
N PHE A 571 42.31 52.11 50.63
CA PHE A 571 42.65 52.61 51.96
C PHE A 571 44.16 52.54 52.23
N VAL A 572 44.80 51.41 51.93
CA VAL A 572 46.24 51.21 52.14
C VAL A 572 47.04 52.12 51.20
N LEU A 573 46.72 52.16 49.91
CA LEU A 573 47.43 52.98 48.93
C LEU A 573 47.25 54.48 49.20
N GLY A 574 46.04 54.91 49.58
CA GLY A 574 45.77 56.30 49.94
C GLY A 574 46.60 56.76 51.14
N ARG A 575 46.88 55.89 52.12
CA ARG A 575 47.75 56.21 53.26
C ARG A 575 49.23 56.19 52.90
N LEU A 576 49.66 55.32 52.00
CA LEU A 576 51.05 55.19 51.58
C LEU A 576 51.51 56.28 50.60
N SER A 577 50.60 56.82 49.77
CA SER A 577 50.95 57.82 48.77
C SER A 577 51.02 59.23 49.36
N PRO A 578 52.17 59.92 49.30
CA PRO A 578 52.31 61.29 49.83
C PRO A 578 51.41 62.32 49.14
N ALA A 579 51.09 62.10 47.85
CA ALA A 579 50.29 63.03 47.05
C ALA A 579 48.79 63.07 47.40
N GLU A 580 48.31 62.19 48.28
CA GLU A 580 46.92 62.16 48.76
C GLU A 580 46.74 62.85 50.12
N TRP A 581 47.83 63.33 50.73
CA TRP A 581 47.79 64.08 51.97
C TRP A 581 47.68 65.57 51.65
N ASP A 582 46.51 66.14 51.93
CA ASP A 582 46.21 67.54 51.67
C ASP A 582 46.38 68.39 52.93
N ASN A 583 46.75 69.65 52.72
CA ASN A 583 46.71 70.66 53.76
C ASN A 583 45.29 71.27 53.84
N PRO A 584 44.56 71.12 54.96
CA PRO A 584 43.21 71.67 55.11
C PRO A 584 43.17 73.20 55.06
N TYR A 585 44.30 73.89 55.31
CA TYR A 585 44.41 75.35 55.24
C TYR A 585 45.51 75.76 54.24
N PRO A 586 45.15 76.00 52.96
CA PRO A 586 46.10 76.34 51.89
C PRO A 586 46.95 77.59 52.16
N CYS A 587 46.56 78.43 53.12
CA CYS A 587 47.22 79.67 53.51
C CYS A 587 48.35 79.47 54.53
N ILE A 588 48.56 78.25 55.05
CA ILE A 588 49.60 77.93 56.03
C ILE A 588 50.61 76.98 55.36
N GLU A 589 51.85 77.43 55.14
CA GLU A 589 52.86 76.63 54.43
C GLU A 589 53.37 75.41 55.25
N GLU A 590 53.32 75.47 56.58
CA GLU A 590 53.65 74.37 57.50
C GLU A 590 52.44 74.00 58.38
N PRO A 591 51.55 73.11 57.92
CA PRO A 591 50.39 72.69 58.71
C PRO A 591 50.81 71.77 59.87
N THR A 592 50.09 71.87 60.99
CA THR A 592 50.28 70.97 62.14
C THR A 592 49.75 69.56 61.87
N GLU A 593 48.80 69.41 60.94
CA GLU A 593 48.17 68.14 60.58
C GLU A 593 47.85 68.10 59.07
N LEU A 594 48.06 66.96 58.43
CA LEU A 594 47.68 66.69 57.03
C LEU A 594 46.44 65.80 57.03
N GLU A 595 45.43 66.15 56.24
CA GLU A 595 44.21 65.38 56.13
C GLU A 595 44.23 64.48 54.90
N ASN A 596 43.69 63.27 55.07
CA ASN A 596 43.56 62.30 53.99
C ASN A 596 42.08 61.94 53.80
N GLN A 597 41.60 62.10 52.58
CA GLN A 597 40.19 61.89 52.22
C GLN A 597 39.82 60.39 52.20
N PHE A 598 40.80 59.48 52.07
CA PHE A 598 40.61 58.02 52.04
C PHE A 598 40.56 57.42 53.44
N SER A 599 39.45 57.62 54.15
CA SER A 599 39.07 56.82 55.32
C SER A 599 38.53 55.45 54.89
N PHE A 600 38.55 54.43 55.76
CA PHE A 600 38.02 53.11 55.41
C PHE A 600 36.53 53.18 55.01
N ALA A 601 35.72 53.99 55.69
CA ALA A 601 34.33 54.24 55.35
C ALA A 601 34.18 54.96 53.99
N ASN A 602 35.04 55.96 53.72
CA ASN A 602 35.07 56.68 52.45
C ASN A 602 35.50 55.78 51.28
N CYS A 603 36.43 54.84 51.51
CA CYS A 603 36.84 53.84 50.52
C CYS A 603 35.75 52.81 50.22
N LEU A 604 34.97 52.40 51.25
CA LEU A 604 33.78 51.57 51.07
C LEU A 604 32.71 52.31 50.27
N TRP A 605 32.50 53.59 50.56
CA TRP A 605 31.55 54.45 49.83
C TRP A 605 31.99 54.69 48.38
N PHE A 606 33.28 54.96 48.15
CA PHE A 606 33.86 55.09 46.80
C PHE A 606 33.61 53.84 45.95
N ALA A 607 33.88 52.66 46.50
CA ALA A 607 33.71 51.41 45.78
C ALA A 607 32.23 51.10 45.48
N VAL A 608 31.30 51.42 46.40
CA VAL A 608 29.84 51.32 46.16
C VAL A 608 29.37 52.32 45.11
N GLY A 609 29.79 53.59 45.18
CA GLY A 609 29.39 54.63 44.23
C GLY A 609 29.83 54.32 42.79
N ALA A 610 30.99 53.69 42.63
CA ALA A 610 31.47 53.17 41.35
C ALA A 610 30.70 51.93 40.86
N LEU A 611 30.26 51.05 41.76
CA LEU A 611 29.44 49.87 41.43
C LEU A 611 28.02 50.28 40.99
N LEU A 612 27.42 51.27 41.66
CA LEU A 612 26.08 51.81 41.36
C LEU A 612 26.06 52.83 40.21
N GLN A 613 27.20 53.10 39.57
CA GLN A 613 27.36 54.07 38.47
C GLN A 613 26.94 55.52 38.81
N GLN A 614 26.94 55.90 40.10
CA GLN A 614 26.62 57.26 40.54
C GLN A 614 27.87 58.13 40.73
N GLY A 615 29.05 57.51 40.79
CA GLY A 615 30.31 58.18 41.09
C GLY A 615 30.47 58.49 42.58
N SER A 616 31.55 59.16 42.94
CA SER A 616 31.84 59.61 44.30
C SER A 616 32.47 61.00 44.27
N GLU A 617 32.23 61.79 45.31
CA GLU A 617 32.89 63.10 45.48
C GLU A 617 34.39 62.99 45.75
N LEU A 618 34.87 61.79 46.12
CA LEU A 618 36.27 61.49 46.37
C LEU A 618 37.03 61.32 45.05
N ALA A 619 38.02 62.19 44.82
CA ALA A 619 38.83 62.18 43.60
C ALA A 619 40.27 61.75 43.91
N PRO A 620 40.73 60.55 43.47
CA PRO A 620 42.11 60.12 43.68
C PRO A 620 43.09 61.02 42.91
N LYS A 621 44.13 61.51 43.59
CA LYS A 621 45.15 62.39 43.01
C LYS A 621 46.41 61.64 42.60
N ALA A 622 46.83 60.66 43.38
CA ALA A 622 48.05 59.88 43.13
C ALA A 622 47.89 58.94 41.93
N TYR A 623 48.99 58.65 41.24
CA TYR A 623 48.97 57.74 40.09
C TYR A 623 48.59 56.30 40.49
N SER A 624 49.00 55.84 41.68
CA SER A 624 48.70 54.50 42.19
C SER A 624 47.21 54.29 42.50
N THR A 625 46.59 55.25 43.19
CA THR A 625 45.16 55.22 43.52
C THR A 625 44.29 55.38 42.27
N ARG A 626 44.71 56.20 41.30
CA ARG A 626 44.06 56.30 39.98
C ARG A 626 44.12 55.00 39.19
N ALA A 627 45.22 54.26 39.24
CA ALA A 627 45.33 52.97 38.55
C ALA A 627 44.35 51.93 39.13
N VAL A 628 44.22 51.86 40.46
CA VAL A 628 43.25 50.98 41.12
C VAL A 628 41.81 51.43 40.84
N ALA A 629 41.54 52.74 40.90
CA ALA A 629 40.23 53.31 40.53
C ALA A 629 39.84 52.98 39.09
N ALA A 630 40.75 53.17 38.13
CA ALA A 630 40.50 52.89 36.72
C ALA A 630 40.26 51.39 36.47
N SER A 631 41.02 50.53 37.16
CA SER A 631 40.82 49.08 37.09
C SER A 631 39.47 48.65 37.66
N TRP A 632 39.07 49.24 38.79
CA TRP A 632 37.76 49.02 39.39
C TRP A 632 36.63 49.52 38.48
N TRP A 633 36.75 50.72 37.89
CA TRP A 633 35.77 51.26 36.96
C TRP A 633 35.60 50.40 35.71
N PHE A 634 36.69 49.87 35.15
CA PHE A 634 36.61 48.95 34.01
C PHE A 634 35.91 47.64 34.40
N PHE A 635 36.23 47.09 35.57
CA PHE A 635 35.56 45.91 36.11
C PHE A 635 34.07 46.13 36.36
N THR A 636 33.68 47.23 37.01
CA THR A 636 32.27 47.55 37.28
C THR A 636 31.49 47.81 36.00
N LEU A 637 32.09 48.44 34.99
CA LEU A 637 31.48 48.63 33.68
C LEU A 637 31.11 47.28 33.05
N ILE A 638 32.06 46.35 32.94
CA ILE A 638 31.82 45.02 32.37
C ILE A 638 30.75 44.28 33.17
N LEU A 639 30.85 44.31 34.50
CA LEU A 639 29.92 43.62 35.39
C LEU A 639 28.49 44.13 35.22
N VAL A 640 28.27 45.45 35.24
CA VAL A 640 26.93 46.03 35.10
C VAL A 640 26.38 45.76 33.69
N SER A 641 27.20 45.89 32.65
CA SER A 641 26.78 45.55 31.28
C SER A 641 26.41 44.08 31.12
N SER A 642 27.12 43.16 31.78
CA SER A 642 26.78 41.73 31.77
C SER A 642 25.51 41.44 32.57
N TYR A 643 25.30 42.12 33.70
CA TYR A 643 24.08 41.99 34.48
C TYR A 643 22.85 42.46 33.68
N THR A 644 22.93 43.62 33.03
CA THR A 644 21.83 44.16 32.23
C THR A 644 21.53 43.30 31.01
N ALA A 645 22.55 42.74 30.36
CA ALA A 645 22.38 41.79 29.26
C ALA A 645 21.70 40.49 29.69
N ASN A 646 22.16 39.87 30.79
CA ASN A 646 21.58 38.62 31.30
C ASN A 646 20.18 38.83 31.86
N LEU A 647 19.92 39.94 32.54
CA LEU A 647 18.59 40.29 33.03
C LEU A 647 17.60 40.45 31.86
N ALA A 648 18.00 41.14 30.79
CA ALA A 648 17.18 41.29 29.59
C ALA A 648 16.88 39.93 28.95
N ALA A 649 17.88 39.04 28.84
CA ALA A 649 17.69 37.68 28.31
C ALA A 649 16.81 36.80 29.22
N PHE A 650 16.93 36.95 30.54
CA PHE A 650 16.13 36.19 31.50
C PHE A 650 14.66 36.61 31.49
N LEU A 651 14.39 37.89 31.28
CA LEU A 651 13.02 38.42 31.19
C LEU A 651 12.34 38.06 29.86
N THR A 652 13.10 37.72 28.81
CA THR A 652 12.54 37.29 27.53
C THR A 652 12.32 35.78 27.43
N VAL A 653 13.07 34.98 28.20
CA VAL A 653 12.95 33.51 28.21
C VAL A 653 12.10 33.06 29.40
N GLU A 654 10.80 32.90 29.16
CA GLU A 654 9.90 32.29 30.15
C GLU A 654 10.10 30.77 30.18
N SER A 655 10.58 30.22 31.31
CA SER A 655 10.71 28.77 31.48
C SER A 655 9.35 28.14 31.81
N LEU A 656 8.85 27.31 30.89
CA LEU A 656 7.70 26.44 31.14
C LEU A 656 8.18 25.20 31.91
N VAL A 657 7.57 24.90 33.05
CA VAL A 657 7.89 23.70 33.83
C VAL A 657 6.77 22.66 33.65
N THR A 658 7.14 21.50 33.15
CA THR A 658 6.27 20.31 33.05
C THR A 658 6.43 19.46 34.32
N PRO A 659 5.33 19.10 35.02
CA PRO A 659 5.41 18.18 36.16
C PRO A 659 5.88 16.76 35.80
N ILE A 660 5.64 16.36 34.55
CA ILE A 660 5.94 15.04 33.99
C ILE A 660 6.53 15.21 32.58
N ASP A 661 7.56 14.44 32.25
CA ASP A 661 8.18 14.47 30.92
C ASP A 661 8.01 13.14 30.16
N ASN A 662 7.99 12.01 30.89
CA ASN A 662 7.97 10.66 30.33
C ASN A 662 7.08 9.71 31.13
N ALA A 663 6.74 8.55 30.56
CA ALA A 663 5.99 7.50 31.26
C ALA A 663 6.68 6.96 32.53
N ASP A 664 8.02 6.96 32.58
CA ASP A 664 8.76 6.57 33.79
C ASP A 664 8.43 7.47 34.99
N ASP A 665 8.22 8.77 34.76
CA ASP A 665 7.86 9.72 35.82
C ASP A 665 6.45 9.44 36.37
N LEU A 666 5.52 9.03 35.49
CA LEU A 666 4.19 8.56 35.89
C LEU A 666 4.27 7.27 36.71
N SER A 667 5.10 6.31 36.30
CA SER A 667 5.27 5.05 37.04
C SER A 667 5.80 5.24 38.47
N LYS A 668 6.62 6.28 38.68
CA LYS A 668 7.18 6.65 40.00
C LYS A 668 6.29 7.61 40.78
N ASN A 669 5.13 7.98 40.24
CA ASN A 669 4.21 8.97 40.79
C ASN A 669 4.89 10.32 41.12
N LYS A 670 5.79 10.76 40.23
CA LYS A 670 6.48 12.05 40.36
C LYS A 670 5.44 13.17 40.19
N GLY A 671 5.37 14.08 41.17
CA GLY A 671 4.40 15.18 41.16
C GLY A 671 2.96 14.80 41.55
N GLY A 672 2.72 13.57 42.06
CA GLY A 672 1.40 13.17 42.57
C GLY A 672 0.31 13.11 41.50
N VAL A 673 0.68 12.80 40.25
CA VAL A 673 -0.23 12.75 39.10
C VAL A 673 -0.82 11.35 38.98
N ASN A 674 -2.15 11.25 39.07
CA ASN A 674 -2.85 9.99 38.79
C ASN A 674 -2.99 9.78 37.29
N TYR A 675 -3.06 8.53 36.83
CA TYR A 675 -3.22 8.22 35.41
C TYR A 675 -4.11 7.00 35.18
N GLY A 676 -4.63 6.90 33.96
CA GLY A 676 -5.51 5.81 33.54
C GLY A 676 -5.78 5.83 32.04
N ALA A 677 -6.53 4.84 31.57
CA ALA A 677 -6.88 4.63 30.17
C ALA A 677 -8.36 4.25 30.03
N LYS A 678 -8.84 4.11 28.79
CA LYS A 678 -10.19 3.61 28.51
C LYS A 678 -10.35 2.14 28.92
N VAL A 679 -11.43 1.82 29.64
CA VAL A 679 -11.77 0.45 30.05
C VAL A 679 -12.02 -0.44 28.82
N GLY A 680 -11.36 -1.59 28.77
CA GLY A 680 -11.48 -2.54 27.66
C GLY A 680 -10.92 -2.02 26.32
N GLY A 681 -10.14 -0.94 26.33
CA GLY A 681 -9.43 -0.43 25.16
C GLY A 681 -8.15 -1.19 24.86
N SER A 682 -7.66 -1.07 23.63
CA SER A 682 -6.37 -1.64 23.16
C SER A 682 -5.18 -1.12 23.99
N THR A 683 -5.23 0.13 24.44
CA THR A 683 -4.22 0.73 25.35
C THR A 683 -4.12 -0.02 26.67
N PHE A 684 -5.23 -0.40 27.29
CA PHE A 684 -5.21 -1.15 28.55
C PHE A 684 -4.68 -2.56 28.37
N THR A 685 -5.08 -3.25 27.29
CA THR A 685 -4.56 -4.58 26.94
C THR A 685 -3.06 -4.54 26.65
N PHE A 686 -2.55 -3.48 26.01
CA PHE A 686 -1.12 -3.29 25.79
C PHE A 686 -0.31 -3.28 27.10
N PHE A 687 -0.75 -2.53 28.11
CA PHE A 687 -0.06 -2.51 29.41
C PHE A 687 -0.15 -3.86 30.14
N LYS A 688 -1.24 -4.60 29.95
CA LYS A 688 -1.43 -5.96 30.49
C LYS A 688 -0.45 -6.97 29.89
N GLU A 689 -0.20 -6.89 28.58
CA GLU A 689 0.63 -7.84 27.83
C GLU A 689 2.10 -7.43 27.75
N SER A 690 2.43 -6.22 28.19
CA SER A 690 3.79 -5.70 28.09
C SER A 690 4.78 -6.42 29.00
N ASN A 691 5.98 -6.67 28.47
CA ASN A 691 7.12 -7.24 29.21
C ASN A 691 8.03 -6.17 29.82
N TYR A 692 7.77 -4.88 29.61
CA TYR A 692 8.63 -3.82 30.09
C TYR A 692 8.32 -3.46 31.57
N PRO A 693 9.31 -3.46 32.49
CA PRO A 693 9.05 -3.29 33.92
C PRO A 693 8.30 -2.00 34.30
N THR A 694 8.54 -0.88 33.63
CA THR A 694 7.79 0.37 33.85
C THR A 694 6.32 0.18 33.51
N TYR A 695 6.02 -0.42 32.36
CA TYR A 695 4.66 -0.60 31.86
C TYR A 695 3.87 -1.62 32.69
N GLN A 696 4.54 -2.64 33.23
CA GLN A 696 3.95 -3.58 34.18
C GLN A 696 3.55 -2.88 35.49
N ARG A 697 4.40 -2.00 36.05
CA ARG A 697 4.03 -1.20 37.23
C ARG A 697 2.85 -0.27 36.95
N MET A 698 2.82 0.33 35.76
CA MET A 698 1.69 1.16 35.34
C MET A 698 0.40 0.34 35.21
N TYR A 699 0.49 -0.88 34.68
CA TYR A 699 -0.63 -1.81 34.63
C TYR A 699 -1.14 -2.19 36.02
N GLU A 700 -0.25 -2.56 36.93
CA GLU A 700 -0.59 -2.87 38.32
C GLU A 700 -1.29 -1.70 39.00
N PHE A 701 -0.79 -0.47 38.83
CA PHE A 701 -1.44 0.73 39.34
C PHE A 701 -2.86 0.92 38.78
N MET A 702 -3.05 0.77 37.46
CA MET A 702 -4.36 0.90 36.83
C MET A 702 -5.33 -0.21 37.25
N ARG A 703 -4.84 -1.43 37.43
CA ARG A 703 -5.62 -2.58 37.91
C ARG A 703 -6.09 -2.37 39.35
N ASP A 704 -5.20 -1.89 40.21
CA ASP A 704 -5.47 -1.70 41.63
C ASP A 704 -6.32 -0.43 41.89
N ASN A 705 -6.38 0.50 40.92
CA ASN A 705 -7.15 1.74 40.99
C ASN A 705 -8.17 1.90 39.84
N PRO A 706 -9.25 1.10 39.82
CA PRO A 706 -10.25 1.16 38.75
C PRO A 706 -10.98 2.51 38.64
N GLN A 707 -10.99 3.33 39.70
CA GLN A 707 -11.59 4.67 39.72
C GLN A 707 -10.90 5.69 38.81
N PHE A 708 -9.66 5.43 38.39
CA PHE A 708 -8.92 6.30 37.47
C PHE A 708 -9.16 5.94 36.00
N MET A 709 -9.67 4.74 35.72
CA MET A 709 -10.04 4.32 34.37
C MET A 709 -11.35 4.99 33.93
N THR A 710 -11.50 5.29 32.64
CA THR A 710 -12.71 5.94 32.09
C THR A 710 -13.45 5.03 31.11
N MET A 711 -14.76 5.22 30.97
CA MET A 711 -15.58 4.42 30.04
C MET A 711 -15.50 4.94 28.60
N SER A 712 -15.34 6.26 28.46
CA SER A 712 -15.19 6.95 27.18
C SER A 712 -13.90 7.76 27.12
N ASN A 713 -13.41 8.00 25.90
CA ASN A 713 -12.29 8.91 25.67
C ASN A 713 -12.65 10.34 26.08
N GLN A 714 -13.88 10.77 25.80
CA GLN A 714 -14.35 12.13 26.11
C GLN A 714 -14.30 12.42 27.62
N GLU A 715 -14.76 11.47 28.44
CA GLU A 715 -14.69 11.54 29.90
C GLU A 715 -13.24 11.64 30.40
N GLY A 716 -12.31 10.94 29.76
CA GLY A 716 -10.88 11.01 30.06
C GLY A 716 -10.31 12.40 29.81
N VAL A 717 -10.65 13.01 28.67
CA VAL A 717 -10.22 14.37 28.30
C VAL A 717 -10.76 15.41 29.27
N ASP A 718 -12.06 15.35 29.58
CA ASP A 718 -12.69 16.28 30.52
C ASP A 718 -12.09 16.16 31.93
N ARG A 719 -11.64 14.96 32.32
CA ARG A 719 -10.96 14.73 33.60
C ARG A 719 -9.55 15.32 33.65
N VAL A 720 -8.78 15.22 32.57
CA VAL A 720 -7.44 15.84 32.47
C VAL A 720 -7.53 17.36 32.60
N GLU A 721 -8.56 17.96 32.01
CA GLU A 721 -8.75 19.42 32.06
C GLU A 721 -9.12 19.92 33.47
N ASN A 722 -9.92 19.15 34.21
CA ASN A 722 -10.44 19.57 35.52
C ASN A 722 -9.59 19.11 36.72
N SER A 723 -8.69 18.14 36.56
CA SER A 723 -7.95 17.52 37.68
C SER A 723 -6.48 17.25 37.35
N ASN A 724 -5.65 17.04 38.38
CA ASN A 724 -4.23 16.67 38.20
C ASN A 724 -4.11 15.19 37.79
N TYR A 725 -4.52 14.90 36.56
CA TYR A 725 -4.68 13.56 36.00
C TYR A 725 -4.08 13.51 34.59
N ALA A 726 -3.40 12.41 34.26
CA ALA A 726 -2.87 12.16 32.92
C ALA A 726 -3.64 11.01 32.25
N PHE A 727 -4.08 11.22 31.01
CA PHE A 727 -4.86 10.22 30.29
C PHE A 727 -4.03 9.58 29.18
N LEU A 728 -3.99 8.24 29.20
CA LEU A 728 -3.29 7.44 28.19
C LEU A 728 -4.25 7.12 27.06
N MET A 729 -3.98 7.68 25.88
CA MET A 729 -4.82 7.48 24.70
C MET A 729 -3.98 7.51 23.42
N GLU A 730 -4.59 7.19 22.29
CA GLU A 730 -3.91 7.17 20.99
C GLU A 730 -3.54 8.60 20.54
N SER A 731 -2.33 8.76 20.00
CA SER A 731 -1.75 10.07 19.69
C SER A 731 -2.50 10.87 18.65
N THR A 732 -3.14 10.19 17.70
CA THR A 732 -3.98 10.82 16.67
C THR A 732 -5.21 11.49 17.29
N THR A 733 -5.81 10.86 18.30
CA THR A 733 -6.91 11.46 19.08
C THR A 733 -6.39 12.61 19.94
N ILE A 734 -5.21 12.48 20.55
CA ILE A 734 -4.57 13.60 21.28
C ILE A 734 -4.39 14.81 20.37
N GLU A 735 -3.77 14.62 19.21
CA GLU A 735 -3.55 15.68 18.21
C GLU A 735 -4.88 16.36 17.84
N TYR A 736 -5.93 15.58 17.61
CA TYR A 736 -7.27 16.07 17.31
C TYR A 736 -7.85 16.95 18.42
N ILE A 737 -7.68 16.53 19.68
CA ILE A 737 -8.16 17.25 20.86
C ILE A 737 -7.33 18.50 21.09
N THR A 738 -6.01 18.44 20.97
CA THR A 738 -5.10 19.58 21.24
C THR A 738 -5.27 20.73 20.23
N GLU A 739 -5.72 20.43 19.01
CA GLU A 739 -6.07 21.45 18.00
C GLU A 739 -7.36 22.22 18.35
N ARG A 740 -8.19 21.68 19.26
CA ARG A 740 -9.47 22.26 19.71
C ARG A 740 -9.42 22.80 21.14
N ARG A 741 -8.72 22.11 22.03
CA ARG A 741 -8.59 22.42 23.46
C ARG A 741 -7.17 22.86 23.77
N CYS A 742 -6.95 24.16 23.74
CA CYS A 742 -5.61 24.75 23.88
C CYS A 742 -5.03 24.66 25.30
N THR A 743 -5.83 24.22 26.27
CA THR A 743 -5.46 23.93 27.65
C THR A 743 -4.68 22.62 27.80
N LEU A 744 -4.69 21.76 26.77
CA LEU A 744 -4.12 20.42 26.79
C LEU A 744 -2.94 20.30 25.83
N THR A 745 -2.01 19.39 26.14
CA THR A 745 -0.84 19.07 25.32
C THR A 745 -0.44 17.61 25.47
N GLN A 746 0.17 17.06 24.43
CA GLN A 746 0.85 15.77 24.51
C GLN A 746 2.17 15.91 25.28
N VAL A 747 2.42 14.97 26.21
CA VAL A 747 3.67 14.89 26.97
C VAL A 747 4.47 13.66 26.53
N GLY A 748 5.77 13.85 26.30
CA GLY A 748 6.72 12.78 26.00
C GLY A 748 6.56 12.16 24.60
N PRO A 749 7.45 11.21 24.27
CA PRO A 749 7.37 10.44 23.03
C PRO A 749 6.23 9.42 23.07
N LEU A 750 5.90 8.87 21.90
CA LEU A 750 4.97 7.75 21.79
C LEU A 750 5.55 6.52 22.51
N LEU A 751 4.71 5.82 23.28
CA LEU A 751 5.13 4.68 24.10
C LEU A 751 5.25 3.38 23.31
N ASP A 752 4.63 3.33 22.14
CA ASP A 752 4.64 2.22 21.19
C ASP A 752 4.45 2.72 19.75
N GLU A 753 4.53 1.79 18.80
CA GLU A 753 4.27 2.01 17.38
C GLU A 753 3.16 1.05 16.92
N LYS A 754 2.06 1.64 16.45
CA LYS A 754 0.82 0.97 16.03
C LYS A 754 0.29 1.62 14.77
N GLY A 755 -0.72 1.01 14.16
CA GLY A 755 -1.42 1.60 13.03
C GLY A 755 -2.90 1.26 13.02
N TYR A 756 -3.67 2.15 12.39
CA TYR A 756 -5.02 1.84 11.97
C TYR A 756 -5.01 1.25 10.57
N GLY A 757 -5.73 0.14 10.40
CA GLY A 757 -5.91 -0.55 9.14
C GLY A 757 -7.38 -0.77 8.85
N ILE A 758 -7.70 -1.01 7.59
CA ILE A 758 -9.05 -1.41 7.18
C ILE A 758 -9.19 -2.90 7.46
N ALA A 759 -10.12 -3.27 8.33
CA ALA A 759 -10.40 -4.67 8.63
C ALA A 759 -11.25 -5.29 7.52
N MET A 760 -10.97 -6.54 7.17
CA MET A 760 -11.70 -7.28 6.15
C MET A 760 -11.76 -8.76 6.47
N ARG A 761 -12.55 -9.50 5.70
CA ARG A 761 -12.65 -10.95 5.86
C ARG A 761 -11.28 -11.62 5.70
N LYS A 762 -11.10 -12.71 6.44
CA LYS A 762 -9.88 -13.51 6.36
C LYS A 762 -9.76 -14.17 4.98
N ASN A 763 -8.56 -14.15 4.41
CA ASN A 763 -8.25 -14.65 3.06
C ASN A 763 -9.09 -13.99 1.94
N TRP A 764 -9.43 -12.71 2.09
CA TRP A 764 -10.22 -12.01 1.08
C TRP A 764 -9.36 -11.64 -0.15
N PRO A 765 -9.76 -12.02 -1.39
CA PRO A 765 -8.91 -11.86 -2.58
C PRO A 765 -8.58 -10.40 -2.94
N TYR A 766 -9.34 -9.42 -2.45
CA TYR A 766 -9.13 -8.00 -2.73
C TYR A 766 -8.20 -7.31 -1.71
N ARG A 767 -7.70 -8.04 -0.70
CA ARG A 767 -6.82 -7.48 0.33
C ARG A 767 -5.60 -6.79 -0.26
N ASP A 768 -4.93 -7.47 -1.18
CA ASP A 768 -3.68 -6.98 -1.77
C ASP A 768 -3.93 -5.76 -2.64
N THR A 769 -5.03 -5.77 -3.41
CA THR A 769 -5.45 -4.63 -4.25
C THR A 769 -5.77 -3.40 -3.41
N LEU A 770 -6.54 -3.57 -2.32
CA LEU A 770 -6.85 -2.47 -1.39
C LEU A 770 -5.60 -1.97 -0.67
N SER A 771 -4.71 -2.88 -0.24
CA SER A 771 -3.45 -2.52 0.41
C SER A 771 -2.54 -1.72 -0.53
N GLN A 772 -2.42 -2.13 -1.79
CA GLN A 772 -1.67 -1.40 -2.80
C GLN A 772 -2.27 -0.01 -3.06
N ALA A 773 -3.60 0.10 -3.13
CA ALA A 773 -4.24 1.40 -3.31
C ALA A 773 -4.03 2.35 -2.13
N VAL A 774 -4.05 1.84 -0.89
CA VAL A 774 -3.71 2.62 0.32
C VAL A 774 -2.26 3.08 0.26
N LEU A 775 -1.32 2.21 -0.18
CA LEU A 775 0.09 2.55 -0.32
C LEU A 775 0.28 3.72 -1.30
N GLU A 776 -0.35 3.61 -2.47
CA GLU A 776 -0.27 4.65 -3.49
C GLU A 776 -0.87 5.98 -3.00
N MET A 777 -1.98 5.94 -2.25
CA MET A 777 -2.55 7.15 -1.62
C MET A 777 -1.62 7.77 -0.58
N GLN A 778 -0.82 6.94 0.11
CA GLN A 778 0.19 7.39 1.07
C GLN A 778 1.38 8.05 0.34
N GLU A 779 1.89 7.41 -0.72
CA GLU A 779 3.00 7.91 -1.55
C GLU A 779 2.64 9.23 -2.26
N GLN A 780 1.39 9.36 -2.73
CA GLN A 780 0.88 10.58 -3.37
C GLN A 780 0.57 11.70 -2.35
N GLY A 781 0.62 11.42 -1.04
CA GLY A 781 0.30 12.39 0.02
C GLY A 781 -1.19 12.72 0.17
N VAL A 782 -2.08 11.93 -0.44
CA VAL A 782 -3.54 12.12 -0.35
C VAL A 782 -4.03 11.91 1.09
N LEU A 783 -3.53 10.87 1.77
CA LEU A 783 -3.84 10.62 3.18
C LEU A 783 -3.41 11.78 4.09
N THR A 784 -2.24 12.36 3.84
CA THR A 784 -1.74 13.54 4.57
C THR A 784 -2.63 14.75 4.36
N LYS A 785 -3.06 15.00 3.12
CA LYS A 785 -3.99 16.10 2.79
C LYS A 785 -5.33 15.92 3.51
N MET A 786 -5.88 14.71 3.52
CA MET A 786 -7.11 14.41 4.25
C MET A 786 -6.93 14.55 5.76
N LYS A 787 -5.78 14.15 6.32
CA LYS A 787 -5.48 14.35 7.75
C LYS A 787 -5.50 15.82 8.11
N THR A 788 -4.81 16.68 7.35
CA THR A 788 -4.83 18.14 7.58
C THR A 788 -6.25 18.71 7.56
N LYS A 789 -7.06 18.33 6.56
CA LYS A 789 -8.46 18.74 6.44
C LYS A 789 -9.28 18.42 7.70
N TRP A 790 -9.19 17.19 8.21
CA TRP A 790 -10.03 16.74 9.33
C TRP A 790 -9.50 17.14 10.72
N TRP A 791 -8.17 17.25 10.88
CA TRP A 791 -7.58 17.65 12.16
C TRP A 791 -7.55 19.17 12.34
N LYS A 792 -7.12 19.91 11.31
CA LYS A 792 -6.81 21.34 11.39
C LYS A 792 -7.83 22.28 10.74
N GLU A 793 -8.58 21.85 9.73
CA GLU A 793 -9.46 22.77 8.99
C GLU A 793 -10.94 22.65 9.39
N LYS A 794 -11.44 21.41 9.54
CA LYS A 794 -12.86 21.14 9.83
C LYS A 794 -13.17 21.06 11.33
N ARG A 795 -14.44 21.30 11.68
CA ARG A 795 -15.01 21.09 13.02
C ARG A 795 -14.18 21.77 14.14
N GLY A 796 -13.80 23.03 13.94
CA GLY A 796 -13.05 23.82 14.92
C GLY A 796 -11.59 23.41 15.12
N GLY A 797 -11.01 22.63 14.20
CA GLY A 797 -9.55 22.42 14.15
C GLY A 797 -8.81 23.74 13.89
N GLY A 798 -7.57 23.85 14.35
CA GLY A 798 -6.75 25.06 14.19
C GLY A 798 -7.13 26.21 15.12
N ALA A 799 -8.08 26.03 16.04
CA ALA A 799 -8.44 27.07 17.02
C ALA A 799 -7.25 27.46 17.93
N CYS A 800 -6.27 26.56 18.08
CA CYS A 800 -5.11 26.76 18.94
C CYS A 800 -3.85 27.28 18.23
N SER A 801 -3.83 27.37 16.89
CA SER A 801 -2.67 27.93 16.15
C SER A 801 -2.59 29.45 16.27
N ASP A 802 -3.74 30.13 16.26
CA ASP A 802 -3.80 31.60 16.40
C ASP A 802 -3.37 32.07 17.80
N ALA A 803 -3.53 31.21 18.82
CA ALA A 803 -3.10 31.50 20.19
C ALA A 803 -1.58 31.38 20.41
N ALA A 804 -0.85 30.78 19.47
CA ALA A 804 0.61 30.64 19.55
C ALA A 804 1.36 31.82 18.88
N GLU A 805 0.76 32.43 17.84
CA GLU A 805 1.33 33.62 17.17
C GLU A 805 1.15 34.92 17.99
N ASP A 806 0.20 34.96 18.91
CA ASP A 806 -0.02 36.10 19.83
C ASP A 806 0.95 36.12 21.03
N ALA A 807 2.00 35.29 21.02
CA ALA A 807 3.16 35.43 21.90
C ALA A 807 4.05 36.61 21.47
N GLY A 808 3.43 37.78 21.26
CA GLY A 808 4.15 39.05 21.25
C GLY A 808 4.83 39.29 22.60
N ALA A 809 5.88 40.10 22.60
CA ALA A 809 6.67 40.42 23.79
C ALA A 809 5.75 40.72 25.00
N VAL A 810 5.76 39.83 25.99
CA VAL A 810 4.96 39.94 27.20
C VAL A 810 5.40 41.20 27.95
N ALA A 811 4.45 42.07 28.27
CA ALA A 811 4.73 43.28 29.04
C ALA A 811 5.25 42.92 30.44
N LEU A 812 6.26 43.64 30.94
CA LEU A 812 6.74 43.44 32.30
C LEU A 812 5.64 43.74 33.32
N GLU A 813 5.21 42.73 34.07
CA GLU A 813 4.27 42.89 35.17
C GLU A 813 4.95 43.39 36.46
N ILE A 814 4.17 44.05 37.33
CA ILE A 814 4.63 44.48 38.65
C ILE A 814 5.05 43.30 39.55
N SER A 815 4.50 42.11 39.28
CA SER A 815 4.84 40.85 39.95
C SER A 815 6.32 40.49 39.76
N ASN A 816 6.89 40.77 38.59
CA ASN A 816 8.31 40.54 38.27
C ASN A 816 9.25 41.54 38.96
N LEU A 817 8.78 42.76 39.22
CA LEU A 817 9.53 43.85 39.87
C LEU A 817 9.26 43.98 41.38
N GLY A 818 8.37 43.17 41.95
CA GLY A 818 7.91 43.28 43.32
C GLY A 818 9.04 43.22 44.37
N GLY A 819 10.05 42.39 44.14
CA GLY A 819 11.21 42.29 45.03
C GLY A 819 12.04 43.57 45.11
N VAL A 820 12.16 44.33 44.02
CA VAL A 820 12.92 45.58 43.98
C VAL A 820 12.22 46.66 44.82
N PHE A 821 10.88 46.76 44.71
CA PHE A 821 10.08 47.65 45.54
C PHE A 821 10.14 47.28 47.02
N LEU A 822 10.17 45.99 47.34
CA LEU A 822 10.34 45.52 48.72
C LEU A 822 11.68 45.97 49.31
N VAL A 823 12.79 45.77 48.58
CA VAL A 823 14.13 46.18 49.02
C VAL A 823 14.21 47.69 49.22
N MET A 824 13.64 48.48 48.31
CA MET A 824 13.56 49.93 48.46
C MET A 824 12.78 50.33 49.73
N GLY A 825 11.61 49.74 49.96
CA GLY A 825 10.79 50.03 51.14
C GLY A 825 11.49 49.68 52.45
N VAL A 826 12.09 48.49 52.53
CA VAL A 826 12.86 48.06 53.71
C VAL A 826 14.09 48.96 53.93
N GLY A 827 14.82 49.31 52.87
CA GLY A 827 15.98 50.19 52.94
C GLY A 827 15.64 51.59 53.42
N SER A 828 14.55 52.20 52.91
CA SER A 828 14.08 53.50 53.37
C SER A 828 13.63 53.47 54.82
N PHE A 829 12.90 52.44 55.24
CA PHE A 829 12.48 52.30 56.64
C PHE A 829 13.68 52.13 57.57
N PHE A 830 14.67 51.32 57.17
CA PHE A 830 15.91 51.16 57.93
C PHE A 830 16.69 52.47 58.03
N GLY A 831 16.77 53.26 56.95
CA GLY A 831 17.39 54.59 56.97
C GLY A 831 16.70 55.56 57.93
N ILE A 832 15.37 55.60 57.93
CA ILE A 832 14.58 56.40 58.88
C ILE A 832 14.87 55.93 60.32
N PHE A 833 14.92 54.61 60.54
CA PHE A 833 15.20 54.05 61.86
C PHE A 833 16.61 54.40 62.36
N VAL A 834 17.64 54.29 61.51
CA VAL A 834 19.01 54.69 61.84
C VAL A 834 19.09 56.18 62.14
N SER A 835 18.45 57.02 61.33
CA SER A 835 18.40 58.47 61.58
C SER A 835 17.70 58.82 62.90
N LEU A 836 16.61 58.12 63.24
CA LEU A 836 15.95 58.26 64.54
C LEU A 836 16.86 57.83 65.70
N LEU A 837 17.62 56.75 65.53
CA LEU A 837 18.60 56.30 66.52
C LEU A 837 19.76 57.30 66.68
N GLU A 838 20.33 57.80 65.58
CA GLU A 838 21.36 58.85 65.58
C GLU A 838 20.87 60.12 66.26
N MET A 839 19.63 60.53 65.97
CA MET A 839 19.00 61.66 66.65
C MET A 839 18.89 61.40 68.15
N VAL A 840 18.40 60.23 68.56
CA VAL A 840 18.26 59.87 69.98
C VAL A 840 19.60 59.80 70.70
N LEU A 841 20.62 59.20 70.08
CA LEU A 841 21.97 59.11 70.62
C LEU A 841 22.66 60.48 70.67
N GLY A 842 22.52 61.28 69.61
CA GLY A 842 23.06 62.64 69.57
C GLY A 842 22.37 63.58 70.57
N VAL A 843 21.07 63.40 70.83
CA VAL A 843 20.37 64.10 71.90
C VAL A 843 20.86 63.65 73.27
N LYS A 844 21.14 62.36 73.46
CA LYS A 844 21.71 61.83 74.70
C LYS A 844 23.11 62.40 74.97
N GLU A 845 23.99 62.39 73.97
CA GLU A 845 25.34 62.94 74.08
C GLU A 845 25.31 64.45 74.36
N ARG A 846 24.46 65.22 73.67
CA ARG A 846 24.28 66.65 73.97
C ARG A 846 23.65 66.91 75.34
N SER A 847 22.78 66.01 75.82
CA SER A 847 22.18 66.09 77.15
C SER A 847 23.24 65.88 78.23
N ASP A 848 24.18 64.96 78.00
CA ASP A 848 25.30 64.65 78.90
C ASP A 848 26.36 65.76 78.88
N GLU A 849 26.70 66.32 77.70
CA GLU A 849 27.63 67.45 77.55
C GLU A 849 27.08 68.77 78.13
N ASN A 850 25.79 69.07 77.92
CA ASN A 850 25.17 70.31 78.39
C ASN A 850 24.49 70.19 79.76
N GLN A 851 24.53 69.02 80.42
CA GLN A 851 23.98 68.75 81.76
C GLN A 851 22.49 69.14 81.90
N VAL A 852 21.68 68.79 80.91
CA VAL A 852 20.22 69.06 80.87
C VAL A 852 19.42 67.75 80.86
N ASN A 853 18.11 67.83 81.08
CA ASN A 853 17.26 66.64 81.16
C ASN A 853 16.90 66.12 79.76
N PHE A 854 17.16 64.84 79.48
CA PHE A 854 17.00 64.23 78.15
C PHE A 854 15.63 64.48 77.49
N LYS A 855 14.54 64.47 78.28
CA LYS A 855 13.17 64.67 77.77
C LYS A 855 12.93 66.07 77.21
N THR A 856 13.58 67.10 77.75
CA THR A 856 13.36 68.49 77.30
C THR A 856 14.10 68.74 75.99
N GLU A 857 15.34 68.25 75.87
CA GLU A 857 16.14 68.41 74.66
C GLU A 857 15.55 67.60 73.48
N LEU A 858 15.01 66.40 73.74
CA LEU A 858 14.30 65.60 72.73
C LEU A 858 13.03 66.29 72.22
N LEU A 859 12.25 66.92 73.12
CA LEU A 859 11.03 67.65 72.75
C LEU A 859 11.34 68.90 71.94
N ASP A 860 12.42 69.61 72.26
CA ASP A 860 12.87 70.78 71.52
C ASP A 860 13.36 70.42 70.11
N GLU A 861 14.05 69.28 69.96
CA GLU A 861 14.47 68.75 68.65
C GLU A 861 13.29 68.29 67.80
N ILE A 862 12.34 67.56 68.38
CA ILE A 862 11.12 67.16 67.68
C ILE A 862 10.30 68.39 67.27
N ARG A 863 10.24 69.41 68.12
CA ARG A 863 9.58 70.68 67.80
C ARG A 863 10.27 71.40 66.65
N PHE A 864 11.60 71.45 66.62
CA PHE A 864 12.37 72.04 65.53
C PHE A 864 12.13 71.31 64.19
N ILE A 865 12.13 69.98 64.20
CA ILE A 865 11.85 69.15 63.00
C ILE A 865 10.42 69.40 62.49
N LEU A 866 9.43 69.47 63.40
CA LEU A 866 8.02 69.77 63.07
C LEU A 866 7.82 71.19 62.55
N GLN A 867 8.75 72.11 62.79
CA GLN A 867 8.62 73.52 62.41
C GLN A 867 8.97 73.78 60.93
N CYS A 868 9.59 72.81 60.24
CA CYS A 868 9.89 72.78 58.79
C CYS A 868 10.43 74.09 58.16
N SER A 869 11.02 75.00 58.95
CA SER A 869 11.49 76.32 58.52
C SER A 869 12.87 76.60 59.10
N GLY A 870 13.89 76.66 58.23
CA GLY A 870 15.27 77.05 58.54
C GLY A 870 16.28 75.91 58.43
N ASN A 871 17.29 76.09 57.56
CA ASN A 871 18.41 75.14 57.38
C ASN A 871 19.59 75.40 58.33
N THR A 872 19.44 76.30 59.31
CA THR A 872 20.52 76.70 60.21
C THR A 872 20.13 76.46 61.67
N LYS A 873 21.01 75.79 62.40
CA LYS A 873 20.83 75.46 63.82
C LYS A 873 21.79 76.27 64.67
N ALA A 874 21.30 76.89 65.74
CA ALA A 874 22.15 77.62 66.67
C ALA A 874 22.88 76.64 67.61
N VAL A 875 24.21 76.74 67.70
CA VAL A 875 25.04 75.94 68.63
C VAL A 875 24.87 76.51 70.05
N LYS A 876 24.44 75.69 71.02
CA LYS A 876 24.36 76.07 72.44
C LYS A 876 25.71 75.75 73.11
N TYR A 877 26.31 76.72 73.79
CA TYR A 877 27.51 76.52 74.62
C TYR A 877 27.14 76.20 76.09
N PRO A 878 27.95 75.40 76.81
CA PRO A 878 27.64 74.97 78.17
C PRO A 878 27.67 76.16 79.15
N LYS A 879 26.60 76.27 79.95
CA LYS A 879 26.52 77.27 81.03
C LYS A 879 27.25 76.74 82.27
N ASN A 880 28.49 77.17 82.46
CA ASN A 880 29.08 77.27 83.80
C ASN A 880 30.11 78.41 83.88
N SER A 881 29.66 79.56 84.37
CA SER A 881 30.28 80.29 85.49
C SER A 881 29.70 81.71 85.59
N SER A 882 29.56 82.14 86.83
CA SER A 882 29.05 83.41 87.28
C SER A 882 29.81 84.64 86.76
N ARG A 883 29.04 85.67 86.36
CA ARG A 883 29.22 87.08 86.72
C ARG A 883 30.45 87.82 86.16
N SER A 884 30.23 88.66 85.15
CA SER A 884 30.60 90.10 85.21
C SER A 884 30.00 90.90 84.05
N ASN A 885 29.24 91.94 84.39
CA ASN A 885 29.02 93.08 83.50
C ASN A 885 30.36 93.74 83.18
N ALA A 886 30.71 93.85 81.90
CA ALA A 886 31.56 94.93 81.40
C ALA A 886 31.37 95.10 79.89
N SER A 887 31.22 96.36 79.51
CA SER A 887 31.04 96.94 78.18
C SER A 887 32.13 96.62 77.15
N SER A 888 31.74 96.49 75.89
CA SER A 888 32.40 97.21 74.79
C SER A 888 31.49 97.36 73.57
N LYS A 889 31.23 98.62 73.22
CA LYS A 889 30.73 99.07 71.91
C LYS A 889 31.78 98.83 70.82
N SER A 890 31.35 98.40 69.64
CA SER A 890 31.77 98.90 68.31
C SER A 890 30.65 98.52 67.33
N LYS A 891 29.67 99.36 67.01
CA LYS A 891 29.69 100.53 66.10
C LYS A 891 30.56 100.36 64.84
N GLY A 892 29.88 100.47 63.69
CA GLY A 892 30.40 100.91 62.40
C GLY A 892 30.47 99.78 61.37
N SER A 893 29.46 99.52 60.53
CA SER A 893 28.91 100.32 59.41
C SER A 893 29.74 100.27 58.14
N SER A 894 29.02 100.30 57.01
CA SER A 894 29.46 100.60 55.64
C SER A 894 30.21 99.45 54.95
N GLN A 895 30.00 99.12 53.68
CA GLN A 895 29.56 99.92 52.53
C GLN A 895 29.24 98.94 51.37
N SER A 896 28.21 99.27 50.57
CA SER A 896 28.09 99.26 49.09
C SER A 896 28.99 98.31 48.27
N VAL A 897 28.56 97.81 47.10
CA VAL A 897 28.61 98.56 45.82
C VAL A 897 27.69 97.90 44.76
N ASP A 898 26.82 98.73 44.20
CA ASP A 898 26.44 98.95 42.79
C ASP A 898 26.54 97.84 41.72
N SER A 899 25.36 97.53 41.17
CA SER A 899 24.90 97.76 39.79
C SER A 899 25.87 97.87 38.59
N LEU A 900 25.45 97.15 37.52
CA LEU A 900 25.53 97.45 36.06
C LEU A 900 26.87 97.16 35.33
N PRO A 901 26.89 97.18 33.99
CA PRO A 901 26.36 96.19 33.04
C PRO A 901 27.47 95.74 32.06
N ASP A 902 27.22 94.82 31.12
CA ASP A 902 27.82 94.98 29.79
C ASP A 902 27.13 94.12 28.71
N ASP A 903 27.14 94.75 27.54
CA ASP A 903 26.42 94.53 26.28
C ASP A 903 26.91 93.33 25.45
N ASN A 904 26.02 92.90 24.53
CA ASN A 904 26.21 92.45 23.13
C ASN A 904 27.43 91.55 22.79
N SER A 905 27.31 90.50 21.96
CA SER A 905 26.69 90.46 20.64
C SER A 905 26.71 89.02 20.07
N GLU A 906 25.75 88.75 19.18
CA GLU A 906 25.87 87.86 18.00
C GLU A 906 26.13 86.35 18.23
N ALA A 907 25.12 85.52 17.93
CA ALA A 907 24.94 85.02 16.57
C ALA A 907 23.72 84.09 16.50
N GLU A 908 22.97 84.31 15.42
CA GLU A 908 21.81 83.58 14.96
C GLU A 908 22.04 82.06 14.83
N ALA A 909 21.02 81.26 15.15
CA ALA A 909 20.40 80.40 14.13
C ALA A 909 19.15 79.73 14.72
N SER A 910 18.02 80.22 14.24
CA SER A 910 16.76 79.51 14.20
C SER A 910 16.89 78.21 13.40
N GLU A 911 16.37 77.10 13.92
CA GLU A 911 15.48 76.28 13.11
C GLU A 911 14.47 75.54 13.99
N LYS A 912 13.22 75.75 13.64
CA LYS A 912 12.00 75.34 14.31
C LYS A 912 11.23 74.53 13.26
N HIS A 913 10.56 73.47 13.69
CA HIS A 913 9.46 72.80 12.97
C HIS A 913 9.84 71.97 11.73
N GLU A 914 9.21 70.85 11.41
CA GLU A 914 8.28 69.95 12.10
C GLU A 914 8.14 68.72 11.18
N ARG A 915 8.00 67.54 11.79
CA ARG A 915 7.08 66.45 11.41
C ARG A 915 6.96 65.95 9.95
N GLN A 916 7.19 64.64 9.88
CA GLN A 916 6.30 63.61 9.32
C GLN A 916 6.14 63.47 7.79
N ALA A 917 6.66 62.34 7.30
CA ALA A 917 5.91 61.35 6.51
C ALA A 917 6.62 59.99 6.76
N LYS A 918 6.07 59.00 7.47
CA LYS A 918 4.99 58.06 7.09
C LYS A 918 5.15 57.48 5.67
N LYS A 919 5.85 56.35 5.57
CA LYS A 919 5.26 55.07 5.16
C LYS A 919 6.11 53.92 5.69
#